data_AF-A0A7D9IHJ6-F1
#
_entry.id   AF-A0A7D9IHJ6-F1
#
_cell.length_a   1.000
_cell.length_b   1.000
_cell.length_c   1.000
_cell.angle_alpha   90.00
_cell.angle_beta   90.00
_cell.angle_gamma   90.00
#
_symmetry.space_group_name_H-M   'P 1'
#
loop_
_entity.id
_entity.type
_entity.pdbx_description
1 polymer ?
#
loop_
_entity_poly.entity_id
_entity_poly.type
_entity_poly.pdbx_seq_one_letter_code
_entity_poly.pdbx_strand_id
1 'polypeptide(L)'
;MPLLEWEYTPPIGPRPMRGFVGLKNAGATCYMNSVIQQLFMIPKIREGILAAEETLTLPDEECLNEEEKAESESTVDTGYQSEDSKDNSNEKDNNREKEAKLNLEYQTSILKQLQFIFGHLSASQLQYYVPQGLWKTFKYQGEQVNLREQHDALEFFNSLIDILDEGLKALGHEPVLIRILGGTFADQKICKGCPHRYSKDDPFIALTIDIRNHQNLIESLDQFVKGDLLEGANAYHCDKCNKKVDTVKRMCFKKLPKVLAIQLKRFDYDWERDVAVKFNDYFEFPREFDMEPYTVEGLARIENESAEENENNTEVTEHSGNDRREHPSTKYRLVGVVVHSGQASGGHYYSYIRTTAHGYTNWFKFDDGDVSDCKMDDDEEMKTQCFGGEYMGEVFDHMMKRMSYRRQKRWWNAYILFYERMDDQDNYGNVALTKDFKIPGVIEQEVRKQNMEFLHNRIQFSNEYFDFIRKLVTVNINLDSEDVEDLSLISITLLSKFLFTCGLRTKKTIRGPAGDWYEAITGLLRQSKTVRLWFAQNVLFAHPERISEYLLESPTAEVRTMFSKMLVFLCRVSRPDGECDPPYVLEEKQMDANKDISRTVLSEYLLRAILKLLHKEVPENGRNLHQYFSFFWMYANLGVAEKKQLLSLDVPALFIQVALDEGPGLSIRYQYPELGKLHAVVSCLIRSCDVSSRWQSSAEGREPIRVKEMELIMKIQENVDDQIFERANYVKKLIENQTEAEETVQLLKHCCWENPHFSWLVLKELLFQ
;
A
#
# COMPACT_ATOMS: atom_id res chain seq x y z
N MET A 1 15.79 -10.21 6.18
CA MET A 1 16.68 -9.20 5.56
C MET A 1 16.61 -7.92 6.38
N PRO A 2 17.67 -7.08 6.39
CA PRO A 2 17.60 -5.75 7.01
C PRO A 2 16.57 -4.87 6.32
N LEU A 3 15.83 -4.08 7.09
CA LEU A 3 14.91 -3.08 6.56
C LEU A 3 15.70 -1.95 5.89
N LEU A 4 15.35 -1.62 4.65
CA LEU A 4 15.94 -0.49 3.91
C LEU A 4 15.14 0.80 4.11
N GLU A 5 13.84 0.67 4.36
CA GLU A 5 12.93 1.79 4.60
C GLU A 5 13.04 2.33 6.04
N TRP A 6 12.74 3.61 6.21
CA TRP A 6 12.61 4.25 7.51
C TRP A 6 11.14 4.36 7.90
N GLU A 7 10.87 4.43 9.21
CA GLU A 7 9.51 4.48 9.77
C GLU A 7 8.61 3.33 9.32
N TYR A 8 9.23 2.16 9.09
CA TYR A 8 8.58 0.98 8.57
C TYR A 8 7.49 0.48 9.53
N THR A 9 6.37 0.11 8.94
CA THR A 9 5.32 -0.72 9.54
C THR A 9 4.82 -1.68 8.47
N PRO A 10 4.50 -2.94 8.80
CA PRO A 10 3.92 -3.87 7.83
C PRO A 10 2.71 -3.22 7.13
N PRO A 11 2.73 -3.12 5.78
CA PRO A 11 1.71 -2.37 5.04
C PRO A 11 0.39 -3.12 4.96
N ILE A 12 0.41 -4.44 5.13
CA ILE A 12 -0.78 -5.31 5.05
C ILE A 12 -1.33 -5.51 6.47
N GLY A 13 -2.58 -5.11 6.67
CA GLY A 13 -3.31 -5.39 7.90
C GLY A 13 -3.78 -6.85 8.00
N PRO A 14 -4.29 -7.28 9.16
CA PRO A 14 -5.01 -8.54 9.25
C PRO A 14 -6.42 -8.44 8.66
N ARG A 15 -6.97 -9.59 8.30
CA ARG A 15 -8.41 -9.74 8.10
C ARG A 15 -9.14 -9.28 9.37
N PRO A 16 -10.19 -8.44 9.27
CA PRO A 16 -10.97 -8.07 10.43
C PRO A 16 -11.55 -9.32 11.14
N MET A 17 -11.62 -9.32 12.47
CA MET A 17 -12.00 -10.50 13.29
C MET A 17 -13.34 -11.14 12.90
N ARG A 18 -14.24 -10.35 12.31
CA ARG A 18 -15.54 -10.79 11.78
C ARG A 18 -15.78 -10.34 10.34
N GLY A 19 -14.72 -10.00 9.62
CA GLY A 19 -14.78 -9.46 8.27
C GLY A 19 -14.26 -10.43 7.21
N PHE A 20 -14.23 -9.93 5.98
CA PHE A 20 -13.80 -10.67 4.80
C PHE A 20 -12.42 -10.20 4.33
N VAL A 21 -11.84 -10.97 3.42
CA VAL A 21 -10.59 -10.62 2.73
C VAL A 21 -10.93 -9.75 1.51
N GLY A 22 -10.24 -8.63 1.34
CA GLY A 22 -10.32 -7.79 0.16
C GLY A 22 -9.46 -8.30 -1.01
N LEU A 23 -9.47 -7.58 -2.13
CA LEU A 23 -8.61 -7.82 -3.27
C LEU A 23 -7.81 -6.56 -3.60
N LYS A 24 -6.49 -6.71 -3.78
CA LYS A 24 -5.63 -5.58 -4.14
C LYS A 24 -6.06 -5.00 -5.49
N ASN A 25 -5.98 -3.68 -5.62
CA ASN A 25 -6.11 -2.98 -6.90
C ASN A 25 -4.71 -2.76 -7.52
N ALA A 26 -4.52 -3.15 -8.78
CA ALA A 26 -3.25 -2.98 -9.51
C ALA A 26 -3.12 -1.60 -10.19
N GLY A 27 -4.14 -0.75 -10.08
CA GLY A 27 -4.21 0.59 -10.66
C GLY A 27 -5.66 0.93 -11.00
N ALA A 28 -6.23 0.20 -11.95
CA ALA A 28 -7.60 0.38 -12.45
C ALA A 28 -8.43 -0.93 -12.44
N THR A 29 -8.02 -1.94 -11.67
CA THR A 29 -8.64 -3.29 -11.69
C THR A 29 -9.85 -3.45 -10.75
N CYS A 30 -10.40 -2.36 -10.22
CA CYS A 30 -11.56 -2.37 -9.32
C CYS A 30 -12.80 -3.04 -9.95
N TYR A 31 -12.97 -2.96 -11.28
CA TYR A 31 -14.04 -3.65 -11.99
C TYR A 31 -13.94 -5.17 -11.85
N MET A 32 -12.71 -5.73 -11.89
CA MET A 32 -12.49 -7.16 -11.63
C MET A 32 -12.84 -7.52 -10.19
N ASN A 33 -12.33 -6.73 -9.24
CA ASN A 33 -12.49 -6.98 -7.80
C ASN A 33 -13.98 -6.99 -7.41
N SER A 34 -14.74 -5.99 -7.86
CA SER A 34 -16.17 -5.86 -7.56
C SER A 34 -16.99 -7.07 -8.04
N VAL A 35 -16.68 -7.59 -9.23
CA VAL A 35 -17.34 -8.76 -9.83
C VAL A 35 -16.92 -10.06 -9.16
N ILE A 36 -15.60 -10.27 -8.95
CA ILE A 36 -15.07 -11.48 -8.33
C ILE A 36 -15.63 -11.65 -6.91
N GLN A 37 -15.73 -10.56 -6.15
CA GLN A 37 -16.33 -10.59 -4.81
C GLN A 37 -17.81 -10.98 -4.87
N GLN A 38 -18.60 -10.46 -5.83
CA GLN A 38 -19.99 -10.90 -5.99
C GLN A 38 -20.11 -12.39 -6.30
N LEU A 39 -19.29 -12.90 -7.23
CA LEU A 39 -19.29 -14.32 -7.59
C LEU A 39 -18.86 -15.22 -6.41
N PHE A 40 -17.83 -14.81 -5.66
CA PHE A 40 -17.35 -15.53 -4.49
C PHE A 40 -18.40 -15.65 -3.38
N MET A 41 -19.22 -14.61 -3.23
CA MET A 41 -20.24 -14.54 -2.18
C MET A 41 -21.50 -15.34 -2.53
N ILE A 42 -21.65 -15.83 -3.76
CA ILE A 42 -22.68 -16.79 -4.16
C ILE A 42 -22.18 -18.21 -3.81
N PRO A 43 -22.74 -18.88 -2.78
CA PRO A 43 -22.17 -20.13 -2.23
C PRO A 43 -22.02 -21.24 -3.27
N LYS A 44 -23.03 -21.42 -4.12
CA LYS A 44 -23.06 -22.48 -5.13
C LYS A 44 -22.01 -22.28 -6.24
N ILE A 45 -21.69 -21.02 -6.56
CA ILE A 45 -20.61 -20.71 -7.51
C ILE A 45 -19.26 -20.98 -6.84
N ARG A 46 -19.05 -20.45 -5.62
CA ARG A 46 -17.83 -20.69 -4.85
C ARG A 46 -17.51 -22.17 -4.69
N GLU A 47 -18.50 -22.96 -4.27
CA GLU A 47 -18.36 -24.40 -4.09
C GLU A 47 -18.13 -25.12 -5.41
N GLY A 48 -18.86 -24.76 -6.47
CA GLY A 48 -18.68 -25.36 -7.79
C GLY A 48 -17.28 -25.11 -8.38
N ILE A 49 -16.75 -23.90 -8.22
CA ILE A 49 -15.39 -23.55 -8.68
C ILE A 49 -14.32 -24.29 -7.85
N LEU A 50 -14.46 -24.31 -6.52
CA LEU A 50 -13.48 -24.98 -5.65
C LEU A 50 -13.52 -26.51 -5.73
N ALA A 51 -14.65 -27.11 -6.15
CA ALA A 51 -14.80 -28.55 -6.29
C ALA A 51 -14.23 -29.13 -7.59
N ALA A 52 -13.83 -28.28 -8.55
CA ALA A 52 -13.24 -28.75 -9.81
C ALA A 52 -11.79 -29.22 -9.59
N GLU A 53 -11.59 -30.53 -9.36
CA GLU A 53 -10.27 -31.14 -9.12
C GLU A 53 -9.76 -31.87 -10.38
N GLU A 54 -8.73 -31.33 -11.04
CA GLU A 54 -7.69 -32.12 -11.73
C GLU A 54 -6.31 -31.48 -11.47
N THR A 55 -5.29 -32.31 -11.21
CA THR A 55 -3.92 -31.99 -10.75
C THR A 55 -3.50 -30.51 -10.87
N LEU A 56 -3.79 -29.73 -9.82
CA LEU A 56 -3.22 -28.41 -9.61
C LEU A 56 -1.71 -28.58 -9.38
N THR A 57 -0.91 -28.44 -10.43
CA THR A 57 0.53 -28.19 -10.27
C THR A 57 0.72 -26.78 -9.76
N LEU A 58 1.60 -26.58 -8.78
CA LEU A 58 1.97 -25.25 -8.28
C LEU A 58 2.37 -24.36 -9.47
N PRO A 59 2.00 -23.07 -9.49
CA PRO A 59 2.58 -22.12 -10.44
C PRO A 59 4.10 -22.14 -10.28
N ASP A 60 4.86 -22.25 -11.37
CA ASP A 60 6.32 -22.27 -11.34
C ASP A 60 6.86 -21.06 -10.56
N GLU A 61 7.70 -21.31 -9.54
CA GLU A 61 8.31 -20.29 -8.67
C GLU A 61 9.23 -19.29 -9.43
N GLU A 62 9.48 -19.52 -10.73
CA GLU A 62 10.27 -18.61 -11.57
C GLU A 62 9.58 -17.25 -11.81
N CYS A 63 8.26 -17.15 -11.63
CA CYS A 63 7.51 -15.93 -11.95
C CYS A 63 7.52 -14.84 -10.84
N LEU A 64 8.19 -15.10 -9.70
CA LEU A 64 8.29 -14.18 -8.57
C LEU A 64 9.63 -13.41 -8.51
N ASN A 65 10.61 -13.75 -9.34
CA ASN A 65 11.97 -13.19 -9.27
C ASN A 65 12.36 -12.29 -10.47
N GLU A 66 11.44 -11.98 -11.39
CA GLU A 66 11.75 -11.20 -12.60
C GLU A 66 11.64 -9.67 -12.42
N GLU A 67 11.31 -9.19 -11.22
CA GLU A 67 11.25 -7.73 -10.94
C GLU A 67 12.61 -7.02 -11.04
N GLU A 68 13.75 -7.74 -11.14
CA GLU A 68 15.09 -7.14 -11.23
C GLU A 68 15.73 -7.11 -12.64
N LYS A 69 15.06 -7.58 -13.71
CA LYS A 69 15.69 -7.66 -15.05
C LYS A 69 14.96 -6.99 -16.21
N ALA A 70 13.77 -6.43 -16.01
CA ALA A 70 12.95 -5.90 -17.11
C ALA A 70 13.23 -4.41 -17.47
N GLU A 71 14.28 -3.78 -16.95
CA GLU A 71 14.67 -2.39 -17.32
C GLU A 71 15.73 -2.30 -18.44
N SER A 72 16.14 -3.42 -19.05
CA SER A 72 17.10 -3.38 -20.15
C SER A 72 16.77 -4.40 -21.23
N GLU A 73 15.89 -4.03 -22.16
CA GLU A 73 16.05 -4.34 -23.60
C GLU A 73 14.85 -3.80 -24.37
N SER A 74 14.99 -2.56 -24.86
CA SER A 74 14.15 -1.99 -25.91
C SER A 74 15.04 -1.62 -27.09
N THR A 75 15.11 -2.46 -28.13
CA THR A 75 15.42 -2.03 -29.50
C THR A 75 15.07 -3.10 -30.54
N VAL A 76 14.02 -2.81 -31.34
CA VAL A 76 13.92 -2.83 -32.82
C VAL A 76 14.53 -4.02 -33.59
N ASP A 77 13.73 -4.74 -34.40
CA ASP A 77 13.74 -4.58 -35.88
C ASP A 77 12.62 -5.35 -36.62
N THR A 78 12.14 -4.67 -37.66
CA THR A 78 11.20 -5.01 -38.73
C THR A 78 11.75 -5.96 -39.80
N GLY A 79 10.87 -6.73 -40.44
CA GLY A 79 11.20 -7.45 -41.69
C GLY A 79 10.01 -8.14 -42.37
N TYR A 80 9.42 -7.49 -43.38
CA TYR A 80 8.71 -8.11 -44.52
C TYR A 80 9.69 -9.03 -45.29
N GLN A 81 9.39 -10.09 -46.06
CA GLN A 81 8.25 -10.53 -46.86
C GLN A 81 8.64 -11.94 -47.40
N SER A 82 7.67 -12.83 -47.71
CA SER A 82 7.55 -13.47 -49.04
C SER A 82 6.51 -14.60 -49.02
N GLU A 83 5.56 -14.51 -49.95
CA GLU A 83 4.54 -15.49 -50.30
C GLU A 83 5.16 -16.79 -50.85
N ASP A 84 4.57 -17.94 -50.51
CA ASP A 84 4.38 -19.01 -51.48
C ASP A 84 3.16 -19.86 -51.11
N SER A 85 2.27 -20.03 -52.09
CA SER A 85 1.01 -20.75 -51.99
C SER A 85 1.19 -22.21 -52.42
N LYS A 86 0.78 -23.19 -51.61
CA LYS A 86 0.15 -24.47 -52.04
C LYS A 86 -0.32 -25.35 -50.85
N ASP A 87 -1.51 -25.92 -51.03
CA ASP A 87 -2.20 -26.98 -50.27
C ASP A 87 -2.78 -26.66 -48.87
N ASN A 88 -3.98 -26.05 -48.89
CA ASN A 88 -4.58 -25.31 -47.78
C ASN A 88 -5.82 -25.98 -47.14
N SER A 89 -5.87 -27.32 -47.06
CA SER A 89 -6.93 -28.05 -46.31
C SER A 89 -6.40 -28.71 -45.04
N ASN A 90 -5.26 -29.40 -45.10
CA ASN A 90 -4.70 -30.09 -43.92
C ASN A 90 -4.01 -29.14 -42.92
N GLU A 91 -3.44 -28.01 -43.37
CA GLU A 91 -2.87 -26.99 -42.47
C GLU A 91 -3.94 -26.21 -41.71
N LYS A 92 -5.12 -26.00 -42.31
CA LYS A 92 -6.23 -25.29 -41.65
C LYS A 92 -6.85 -26.12 -40.53
N ASP A 93 -6.99 -27.42 -40.72
CA ASP A 93 -7.52 -28.31 -39.68
C ASP A 93 -6.51 -28.50 -38.53
N ASN A 94 -5.21 -28.64 -38.85
CA ASN A 94 -4.16 -28.66 -37.83
C ASN A 94 -4.04 -27.34 -37.04
N ASN A 95 -4.19 -26.20 -37.71
CA ASN A 95 -4.19 -24.90 -37.04
C ASN A 95 -5.41 -24.69 -36.14
N ARG A 96 -6.59 -25.15 -36.57
CA ARG A 96 -7.83 -25.10 -35.76
C ARG A 96 -7.74 -25.99 -34.53
N GLU A 97 -7.20 -27.19 -34.64
CA GLU A 97 -6.98 -28.08 -33.49
C GLU A 97 -5.97 -27.48 -32.50
N LYS A 98 -4.90 -26.87 -33.00
CA LYS A 98 -3.90 -26.18 -32.16
C LYS A 98 -4.48 -24.96 -31.45
N GLU A 99 -5.28 -24.16 -32.14
CA GLU A 99 -5.96 -22.98 -31.59
C GLU A 99 -7.01 -23.37 -30.55
N ALA A 100 -7.80 -24.41 -30.81
CA ALA A 100 -8.76 -24.95 -29.85
C ALA A 100 -8.08 -25.46 -28.57
N LYS A 101 -6.93 -26.14 -28.71
CA LYS A 101 -6.14 -26.60 -27.56
C LYS A 101 -5.59 -25.43 -26.74
N LEU A 102 -5.03 -24.42 -27.38
CA LEU A 102 -4.54 -23.21 -26.71
C LEU A 102 -5.65 -22.47 -25.96
N ASN A 103 -6.84 -22.38 -26.55
CA ASN A 103 -7.99 -21.76 -25.90
C ASN A 103 -8.46 -22.54 -24.67
N LEU A 104 -8.44 -23.87 -24.74
CA LEU A 104 -8.77 -24.76 -23.62
C LEU A 104 -7.77 -24.62 -22.46
N GLU A 105 -6.47 -24.55 -22.78
CA GLU A 105 -5.40 -24.30 -21.81
C GLU A 105 -5.56 -22.93 -21.14
N TYR A 106 -5.91 -21.89 -21.90
CA TYR A 106 -6.21 -20.56 -21.37
C TYR A 106 -7.40 -20.59 -20.40
N GLN A 107 -8.53 -21.18 -20.79
CA GLN A 107 -9.74 -21.28 -19.97
C GLN A 107 -9.48 -22.03 -18.66
N THR A 108 -8.76 -23.15 -18.75
CA THR A 108 -8.34 -23.94 -17.59
C THR A 108 -7.41 -23.15 -16.68
N SER A 109 -6.49 -22.36 -17.24
CA SER A 109 -5.59 -21.50 -16.46
C SER A 109 -6.36 -20.43 -15.68
N ILE A 110 -7.31 -19.74 -16.31
CA ILE A 110 -8.16 -18.74 -15.64
C ILE A 110 -9.00 -19.36 -14.53
N LEU A 111 -9.58 -20.54 -14.77
CA LEU A 111 -10.29 -21.30 -13.74
C LEU A 111 -9.39 -21.57 -12.53
N LYS A 112 -8.15 -22.04 -12.75
CA LYS A 112 -7.16 -22.24 -11.68
C LYS A 112 -6.86 -20.95 -10.92
N GLN A 113 -6.63 -19.84 -11.62
CA GLN A 113 -6.39 -18.54 -10.97
C GLN A 113 -7.57 -18.11 -10.10
N LEU A 114 -8.80 -18.33 -10.55
CA LEU A 114 -9.99 -18.02 -9.75
C LEU A 114 -10.14 -18.95 -8.54
N GLN A 115 -9.77 -20.23 -8.65
CA GLN A 115 -9.71 -21.14 -7.50
C GLN A 115 -8.71 -20.64 -6.45
N PHE A 116 -7.52 -20.19 -6.85
CA PHE A 116 -6.57 -19.57 -5.94
C PHE A 116 -7.17 -18.36 -5.24
N ILE A 117 -7.83 -17.46 -5.99
CA ILE A 117 -8.50 -16.31 -5.41
C ILE A 117 -9.56 -16.74 -4.38
N PHE A 118 -10.46 -17.66 -4.73
CA PHE A 118 -11.54 -18.12 -3.85
C PHE A 118 -11.00 -18.83 -2.60
N GLY A 119 -9.92 -19.61 -2.73
CA GLY A 119 -9.25 -20.22 -1.58
C GLY A 119 -8.66 -19.20 -0.62
N HIS A 120 -7.99 -18.16 -1.14
CA HIS A 120 -7.44 -17.08 -0.33
C HIS A 120 -8.54 -16.23 0.31
N LEU A 121 -9.60 -15.89 -0.42
CA LEU A 121 -10.75 -15.15 0.13
C LEU A 121 -11.43 -15.92 1.28
N SER A 122 -11.41 -17.26 1.22
CA SER A 122 -11.99 -18.12 2.25
C SER A 122 -11.11 -18.22 3.51
N ALA A 123 -9.81 -18.46 3.35
CA ALA A 123 -8.95 -18.92 4.45
C ALA A 123 -7.83 -17.94 4.87
N SER A 124 -7.52 -16.92 4.07
CA SER A 124 -6.45 -15.97 4.38
C SER A 124 -6.73 -15.18 5.66
N GLN A 125 -5.67 -14.91 6.43
CA GLN A 125 -5.66 -14.04 7.60
C GLN A 125 -5.20 -12.62 7.27
N LEU A 126 -4.83 -12.35 6.02
CA LEU A 126 -4.44 -11.04 5.53
C LEU A 126 -5.69 -10.19 5.25
N GLN A 127 -5.55 -8.87 5.33
CA GLN A 127 -6.60 -7.92 4.99
C GLN A 127 -7.08 -8.10 3.54
N TYR A 128 -6.15 -8.34 2.61
CA TYR A 128 -6.46 -8.55 1.20
C TYR A 128 -5.54 -9.61 0.56
N TYR A 129 -6.01 -10.18 -0.55
CA TYR A 129 -5.21 -11.03 -1.44
C TYR A 129 -4.76 -10.24 -2.68
N VAL A 130 -3.60 -10.59 -3.25
CA VAL A 130 -3.07 -9.97 -4.47
C VAL A 130 -3.21 -10.96 -5.64
N PRO A 131 -4.18 -10.79 -6.55
CA PRO A 131 -4.46 -11.74 -7.62
C PRO A 131 -3.49 -11.61 -8.82
N GLN A 132 -2.18 -11.66 -8.58
CA GLN A 132 -1.16 -11.48 -9.62
C GLN A 132 -1.27 -12.48 -10.77
N GLY A 133 -1.57 -13.74 -10.47
CA GLY A 133 -1.71 -14.78 -11.50
C GLY A 133 -2.88 -14.53 -12.44
N LEU A 134 -3.99 -13.96 -11.96
CA LEU A 134 -5.10 -13.52 -12.80
C LEU A 134 -4.67 -12.35 -13.70
N TRP A 135 -4.00 -11.34 -13.14
CA TRP A 135 -3.53 -10.16 -13.89
C TRP A 135 -2.57 -10.54 -15.03
N LYS A 136 -1.68 -11.51 -14.80
CA LYS A 136 -0.74 -11.99 -15.81
C LYS A 136 -1.42 -12.81 -16.92
N THR A 137 -2.49 -13.52 -16.58
CA THR A 137 -3.10 -14.50 -17.48
C THR A 137 -4.29 -13.94 -18.26
N PHE A 138 -5.15 -13.12 -17.64
CA PHE A 138 -6.41 -12.65 -18.22
C PHE A 138 -6.19 -11.75 -19.45
N LYS A 139 -7.00 -11.97 -20.49
CA LYS A 139 -6.91 -11.30 -21.79
C LYS A 139 -8.27 -10.78 -22.25
N TYR A 140 -8.28 -9.60 -22.86
CA TYR A 140 -9.42 -9.10 -23.63
C TYR A 140 -9.14 -9.27 -25.12
N GLN A 141 -10.07 -9.91 -25.85
CA GLN A 141 -9.96 -10.11 -27.31
C GLN A 141 -8.61 -10.70 -27.76
N GLY A 142 -7.96 -11.51 -26.91
CA GLY A 142 -6.66 -12.13 -27.18
C GLY A 142 -5.45 -11.30 -26.74
N GLU A 143 -5.63 -10.03 -26.38
CA GLU A 143 -4.57 -9.13 -25.92
C GLU A 143 -4.48 -9.09 -24.39
N GLN A 144 -3.26 -8.89 -23.87
CA GLN A 144 -3.03 -8.79 -22.43
C GLN A 144 -3.62 -7.49 -21.89
N VAL A 145 -4.33 -7.59 -20.76
CA VAL A 145 -4.98 -6.43 -20.16
C VAL A 145 -3.96 -5.46 -19.54
N ASN A 146 -4.08 -4.19 -19.88
CA ASN A 146 -3.35 -3.12 -19.20
C ASN A 146 -4.01 -2.82 -17.85
N LEU A 147 -3.33 -3.12 -16.75
CA LEU A 147 -3.88 -2.99 -15.39
C LEU A 147 -4.15 -1.53 -14.96
N ARG A 148 -3.70 -0.54 -15.75
CA ARG A 148 -3.97 0.89 -15.55
C ARG A 148 -5.18 1.39 -16.33
N GLU A 149 -5.76 0.56 -17.19
CA GLU A 149 -6.97 0.87 -17.96
C GLU A 149 -8.23 0.41 -17.24
N GLN A 150 -9.25 1.28 -17.27
CA GLN A 150 -10.59 0.96 -16.77
C GLN A 150 -11.35 0.19 -17.86
N HIS A 151 -12.08 -0.84 -17.44
CA HIS A 151 -13.01 -1.59 -18.30
C HIS A 151 -14.39 -1.63 -17.67
N ASP A 152 -15.39 -1.95 -18.50
CA ASP A 152 -16.75 -2.16 -18.04
C ASP A 152 -16.84 -3.45 -17.19
N ALA A 153 -17.32 -3.31 -15.95
CA ALA A 153 -17.49 -4.45 -15.04
C ALA A 153 -18.43 -5.53 -15.60
N LEU A 154 -19.43 -5.17 -16.41
CA LEU A 154 -20.32 -6.15 -17.04
C LEU A 154 -19.63 -6.90 -18.19
N GLU A 155 -18.81 -6.21 -18.98
CA GLU A 155 -18.02 -6.86 -20.04
C GLU A 155 -17.08 -7.90 -19.42
N PHE A 156 -16.40 -7.53 -18.32
CA PHE A 156 -15.61 -8.47 -17.53
C PHE A 156 -16.45 -9.64 -16.99
N PHE A 157 -17.62 -9.36 -16.41
CA PHE A 157 -18.53 -10.37 -15.87
C PHE A 157 -18.95 -11.41 -16.92
N ASN A 158 -19.40 -10.96 -18.10
CA ASN A 158 -19.82 -11.86 -19.18
C ASN A 158 -18.65 -12.70 -19.69
N SER A 159 -17.51 -12.04 -19.97
CA SER A 159 -16.30 -12.74 -20.44
C SER A 159 -15.80 -13.77 -19.44
N LEU A 160 -15.78 -13.42 -18.15
CA LEU A 160 -15.35 -14.31 -17.09
C LEU A 160 -16.26 -15.54 -16.97
N ILE A 161 -17.58 -15.36 -17.07
CA ILE A 161 -18.53 -16.49 -16.97
C ILE A 161 -18.32 -17.50 -18.10
N ASP A 162 -18.20 -17.01 -19.34
CA ASP A 162 -17.98 -17.86 -20.50
C ASP A 162 -16.67 -18.64 -20.37
N ILE A 163 -15.58 -17.97 -19.96
CA ILE A 163 -14.27 -18.59 -19.75
C ILE A 163 -14.33 -19.69 -18.67
N LEU A 164 -15.01 -19.42 -17.55
CA LEU A 164 -15.08 -20.36 -16.42
C LEU A 164 -15.92 -21.59 -16.76
N ASP A 165 -17.08 -21.42 -17.40
CA ASP A 165 -17.94 -22.56 -17.74
C ASP A 165 -17.30 -23.43 -18.83
N GLU A 166 -16.60 -22.85 -19.81
CA GLU A 166 -15.80 -23.63 -20.77
C GLU A 166 -14.63 -24.35 -20.07
N GLY A 167 -13.95 -23.69 -19.13
CA GLY A 167 -12.92 -24.32 -18.30
C GLY A 167 -13.45 -25.46 -17.43
N LEU A 168 -14.66 -25.34 -16.88
CA LEU A 168 -15.31 -26.41 -16.12
C LEU A 168 -15.66 -27.61 -17.03
N LYS A 169 -16.24 -27.34 -18.20
CA LYS A 169 -16.55 -28.38 -19.20
C LYS A 169 -15.29 -29.12 -19.65
N ALA A 170 -14.18 -28.39 -19.83
CA ALA A 170 -12.88 -28.96 -20.19
C ALA A 170 -12.40 -30.02 -19.18
N LEU A 171 -12.66 -29.78 -17.90
CA LEU A 171 -12.32 -30.68 -16.79
C LEU A 171 -13.42 -31.74 -16.52
N GLY A 172 -14.44 -31.84 -17.37
CA GLY A 172 -15.54 -32.79 -17.20
C GLY A 172 -16.55 -32.41 -16.11
N HIS A 173 -16.51 -31.16 -15.63
CA HIS A 173 -17.49 -30.63 -14.68
C HIS A 173 -18.65 -29.93 -15.42
N GLU A 174 -19.82 -29.91 -14.78
CA GLU A 174 -20.98 -29.19 -15.28
C GLU A 174 -20.73 -27.66 -15.28
N PRO A 175 -21.27 -26.90 -16.26
CA PRO A 175 -21.19 -25.44 -16.28
C PRO A 175 -22.04 -24.83 -15.15
N VAL A 176 -21.39 -24.56 -14.02
CA VAL A 176 -22.03 -24.12 -12.79
C VAL A 176 -22.61 -22.71 -12.93
N LEU A 177 -21.95 -21.82 -13.67
CA LEU A 177 -22.32 -20.41 -13.71
C LEU A 177 -23.59 -20.19 -14.54
N ILE A 178 -23.68 -20.72 -15.76
CA ILE A 178 -24.90 -20.68 -16.58
C ILE A 178 -26.06 -21.41 -15.89
N ARG A 179 -25.80 -22.46 -15.11
CA ARG A 179 -26.85 -23.15 -14.34
C ARG A 179 -27.47 -22.26 -13.26
N ILE A 180 -26.69 -21.35 -12.67
CA ILE A 180 -27.11 -20.49 -11.55
C ILE A 180 -27.63 -19.13 -12.07
N LEU A 181 -26.89 -18.51 -13.00
CA LEU A 181 -27.13 -17.15 -13.52
C LEU A 181 -27.92 -17.14 -14.83
N GLY A 182 -27.97 -18.25 -15.56
CA GLY A 182 -28.57 -18.33 -16.89
C GLY A 182 -30.10 -18.42 -16.88
N GLY A 183 -30.74 -17.43 -17.49
CA GLY A 183 -32.17 -17.38 -17.79
C GLY A 183 -32.46 -17.56 -19.28
N THR A 184 -33.73 -17.52 -19.65
CA THR A 184 -34.18 -17.61 -21.04
C THR A 184 -35.39 -16.72 -21.27
N PHE A 185 -35.31 -15.86 -22.28
CA PHE A 185 -36.45 -15.11 -22.80
C PHE A 185 -37.24 -15.92 -23.82
N ALA A 186 -38.49 -15.52 -24.04
CA ALA A 186 -39.30 -15.91 -25.17
C ALA A 186 -39.68 -14.66 -25.99
N ASP A 187 -39.13 -14.54 -27.21
CA ASP A 187 -39.58 -13.57 -28.22
C ASP A 187 -40.88 -14.10 -28.84
N GLN A 188 -42.00 -13.56 -28.36
CA GLN A 188 -43.33 -13.97 -28.75
C GLN A 188 -43.89 -13.06 -29.81
N LYS A 189 -44.45 -13.68 -30.85
CA LYS A 189 -45.27 -13.03 -31.88
C LYS A 189 -46.66 -13.63 -31.84
N ILE A 190 -47.61 -12.85 -31.34
CA ILE A 190 -49.01 -13.25 -31.16
C ILE A 190 -49.84 -12.56 -32.24
N CYS A 191 -50.25 -13.32 -33.26
CA CYS A 191 -51.03 -12.77 -34.37
C CYS A 191 -52.47 -12.47 -33.91
N LYS A 192 -52.96 -11.26 -34.19
CA LYS A 192 -54.34 -10.86 -33.98
C LYS A 192 -55.16 -11.14 -35.24
N GLY A 193 -56.21 -11.94 -35.15
CA GLY A 193 -57.05 -12.32 -36.30
C GLY A 193 -56.61 -13.61 -37.03
N CYS A 194 -55.64 -14.36 -36.49
CA CYS A 194 -55.43 -15.77 -36.81
C CYS A 194 -54.89 -16.52 -35.57
N PRO A 195 -55.03 -17.85 -35.48
CA PRO A 195 -54.67 -18.62 -34.29
C PRO A 195 -53.16 -18.90 -34.16
N HIS A 196 -52.31 -18.27 -34.98
CA HIS A 196 -50.89 -18.59 -35.03
C HIS A 196 -50.09 -17.76 -34.02
N ARG A 197 -49.35 -18.47 -33.16
CA ARG A 197 -48.36 -17.91 -32.24
C ARG A 197 -46.99 -18.46 -32.57
N TYR A 198 -45.99 -17.59 -32.58
CA TYR A 198 -44.59 -17.95 -32.75
C TYR A 198 -43.82 -17.56 -31.49
N SER A 199 -42.85 -18.38 -31.10
CA SER A 199 -41.99 -18.11 -29.96
C SER A 199 -40.58 -18.55 -30.30
N LYS A 200 -39.59 -17.70 -30.05
CA LYS A 200 -38.17 -18.04 -30.13
C LYS A 200 -37.54 -17.86 -28.76
N ASP A 201 -36.83 -18.88 -28.30
CA ASP A 201 -36.10 -18.81 -27.04
C ASP A 201 -34.76 -18.11 -27.24
N ASP A 202 -34.40 -17.23 -26.30
CA ASP A 202 -33.14 -16.48 -26.32
C ASP A 202 -32.50 -16.50 -24.92
N PRO A 203 -31.30 -17.11 -24.73
CA PRO A 203 -30.68 -17.20 -23.40
C PRO A 203 -30.10 -15.84 -22.95
N PHE A 204 -30.04 -15.64 -21.63
CA PHE A 204 -29.39 -14.47 -21.05
C PHE A 204 -28.68 -14.82 -19.74
N ILE A 205 -27.65 -14.06 -19.39
CA ILE A 205 -26.90 -14.18 -18.13
C ILE A 205 -27.13 -12.94 -17.25
N ALA A 206 -27.16 -11.76 -17.88
CA ALA A 206 -27.53 -10.50 -17.26
C ALA A 206 -28.71 -9.86 -18.00
N LEU A 207 -29.69 -9.36 -17.26
CA LEU A 207 -30.81 -8.60 -17.79
C LEU A 207 -30.43 -7.13 -17.91
N THR A 208 -30.41 -6.57 -19.12
CA THR A 208 -30.19 -5.14 -19.33
C THR A 208 -31.50 -4.37 -19.27
N ILE A 209 -31.61 -3.46 -18.30
CA ILE A 209 -32.78 -2.62 -18.07
C ILE A 209 -32.49 -1.17 -18.47
N ASP A 210 -33.41 -0.58 -19.22
CA ASP A 210 -33.39 0.85 -19.50
C ASP A 210 -33.81 1.63 -18.25
N ILE A 211 -32.99 2.62 -17.90
CA ILE A 211 -33.24 3.54 -16.79
C ILE A 211 -33.78 4.88 -17.29
N ARG A 212 -33.63 5.17 -18.59
CA ARG A 212 -34.08 6.45 -19.13
C ARG A 212 -35.59 6.42 -19.21
N ASN A 213 -36.23 7.50 -18.78
CA ASN A 213 -37.68 7.68 -18.74
C ASN A 213 -38.43 6.77 -17.75
N HIS A 214 -37.73 6.09 -16.84
CA HIS A 214 -38.33 5.25 -15.79
C HIS A 214 -37.72 5.64 -14.43
N GLN A 215 -38.53 5.60 -13.37
CA GLN A 215 -38.05 5.99 -12.03
C GLN A 215 -37.64 4.79 -11.18
N ASN A 216 -38.13 3.59 -11.52
CA ASN A 216 -37.89 2.39 -10.73
C ASN A 216 -37.81 1.12 -11.60
N LEU A 217 -37.29 0.04 -11.00
CA LEU A 217 -37.13 -1.27 -11.65
C LEU A 217 -38.44 -1.88 -12.16
N ILE A 218 -39.55 -1.69 -11.44
CA ILE A 218 -40.85 -2.29 -11.77
C ILE A 218 -41.39 -1.68 -13.06
N GLU A 219 -41.39 -0.35 -13.18
CA GLU A 219 -41.80 0.38 -14.38
C GLU A 219 -41.00 -0.06 -15.62
N SER A 220 -39.68 -0.23 -15.47
CA SER A 220 -38.85 -0.69 -16.60
C SER A 220 -39.12 -2.15 -16.97
N LEU A 221 -39.45 -3.02 -16.02
CA LEU A 221 -39.83 -4.41 -16.29
C LEU A 221 -41.20 -4.51 -16.96
N ASP A 222 -42.17 -3.70 -16.54
CA ASP A 222 -43.47 -3.58 -17.20
C ASP A 222 -43.30 -3.17 -18.67
N GLN A 223 -42.49 -2.14 -18.92
CA GLN A 223 -42.20 -1.67 -20.27
C GLN A 223 -41.44 -2.72 -21.10
N PHE A 224 -40.58 -3.53 -20.47
CA PHE A 224 -39.86 -4.62 -21.12
C PHE A 224 -40.80 -5.69 -21.69
N VAL A 225 -41.88 -6.04 -20.97
CA VAL A 225 -42.83 -7.09 -21.39
C VAL A 225 -44.06 -6.60 -22.16
N LYS A 226 -44.35 -5.29 -22.11
CA LYS A 226 -45.49 -4.67 -22.81
C LYS A 226 -45.54 -5.00 -24.30
N GLY A 227 -44.36 -5.06 -24.94
CA GLY A 227 -44.21 -5.34 -26.36
C GLY A 227 -44.73 -4.25 -27.30
N ASP A 228 -44.49 -4.45 -28.59
CA ASP A 228 -44.89 -3.55 -29.67
C ASP A 228 -46.01 -4.17 -30.50
N LEU A 229 -46.97 -3.34 -30.90
CA LEU A 229 -48.02 -3.73 -31.86
C LEU A 229 -47.51 -3.48 -33.29
N LEU A 230 -47.29 -4.56 -34.02
CA LEU A 230 -46.96 -4.53 -35.45
C LEU A 230 -48.25 -4.46 -36.25
N GLU A 231 -48.61 -3.28 -36.75
CA GLU A 231 -49.87 -3.03 -37.46
C GLU A 231 -49.68 -2.30 -38.80
N GLY A 232 -50.70 -2.34 -39.64
CA GLY A 232 -50.75 -1.62 -40.91
C GLY A 232 -49.63 -2.02 -41.89
N ALA A 233 -48.84 -1.06 -42.38
CA ALA A 233 -47.73 -1.35 -43.30
C ALA A 233 -46.62 -2.20 -42.65
N ASN A 234 -46.46 -2.09 -41.32
CA ASN A 234 -45.47 -2.80 -40.51
C ASN A 234 -46.02 -4.11 -39.90
N ALA A 235 -47.25 -4.51 -40.26
CA ALA A 235 -47.84 -5.76 -39.79
C ALA A 235 -46.98 -6.98 -40.16
N TYR A 236 -46.91 -7.94 -39.24
CA TYR A 236 -46.08 -9.14 -39.37
C TYR A 236 -46.62 -10.07 -40.46
N HIS A 237 -45.73 -10.62 -41.30
CA HIS A 237 -46.10 -11.62 -42.30
C HIS A 237 -46.17 -13.00 -41.64
N CYS A 238 -47.39 -13.53 -41.50
CA CYS A 238 -47.59 -14.87 -40.94
C CYS A 238 -47.35 -15.92 -42.01
N ASP A 239 -46.28 -16.70 -41.90
CA ASP A 239 -45.88 -17.72 -42.88
C ASP A 239 -46.95 -18.79 -43.13
N LYS A 240 -47.70 -19.16 -42.07
CA LYS A 240 -48.76 -20.18 -42.16
C LYS A 240 -50.01 -19.66 -42.87
N CYS A 241 -50.36 -18.39 -42.70
CA CYS A 241 -51.49 -17.76 -43.40
C CYS A 241 -51.08 -17.11 -44.74
N ASN A 242 -49.77 -16.97 -44.97
CA ASN A 242 -49.13 -16.24 -46.06
C ASN A 242 -49.72 -14.83 -46.30
N LYS A 243 -49.98 -14.08 -45.22
CA LYS A 243 -50.49 -12.70 -45.27
C LYS A 243 -49.96 -11.86 -44.12
N LYS A 244 -50.02 -10.52 -44.27
CA LYS A 244 -49.77 -9.58 -43.16
C LYS A 244 -50.91 -9.62 -42.15
N VAL A 245 -50.57 -9.73 -40.88
CA VAL A 245 -51.49 -9.84 -39.75
C VAL A 245 -50.99 -8.94 -38.63
N ASP A 246 -51.88 -8.14 -38.05
CA ASP A 246 -51.53 -7.32 -36.88
C ASP A 246 -51.03 -8.25 -35.78
N THR A 247 -49.89 -7.93 -35.16
CA THR A 247 -49.20 -8.90 -34.30
C THR A 247 -48.56 -8.20 -33.12
N VAL A 248 -48.81 -8.70 -31.91
CA VAL A 248 -48.08 -8.24 -30.71
C VAL A 248 -46.76 -8.96 -30.68
N LYS A 249 -45.66 -8.20 -30.78
CA LYS A 249 -44.32 -8.71 -30.59
C LYS A 249 -43.84 -8.30 -29.21
N ARG A 250 -43.55 -9.25 -28.33
CA ARG A 250 -43.05 -8.97 -26.98
C ARG A 250 -41.95 -9.92 -26.55
N MET A 251 -41.11 -9.45 -25.64
CA MET A 251 -40.13 -10.26 -24.93
C MET A 251 -40.67 -10.58 -23.54
N CYS A 252 -40.62 -11.83 -23.11
CA CYS A 252 -41.06 -12.23 -21.77
C CYS A 252 -40.16 -13.31 -21.20
N PHE A 253 -40.20 -13.53 -19.88
CA PHE A 253 -39.31 -14.47 -19.21
C PHE A 253 -39.86 -15.90 -19.27
N LYS A 254 -39.12 -16.82 -19.89
CA LYS A 254 -39.48 -18.25 -19.97
C LYS A 254 -38.85 -19.04 -18.83
N LYS A 255 -37.56 -18.83 -18.57
CA LYS A 255 -36.81 -19.46 -17.48
C LYS A 255 -36.14 -18.39 -16.65
N LEU A 256 -36.44 -18.39 -15.35
CA LEU A 256 -35.84 -17.49 -14.36
C LEU A 256 -34.59 -18.15 -13.72
N PRO A 257 -33.44 -17.45 -13.64
CA PRO A 257 -32.21 -17.99 -13.05
C PRO A 257 -32.31 -18.09 -11.52
N LYS A 258 -31.41 -18.83 -10.87
CA LYS A 258 -31.38 -18.87 -9.39
C LYS A 258 -30.87 -17.56 -8.79
N VAL A 259 -29.87 -16.97 -9.46
CA VAL A 259 -29.38 -15.63 -9.18
C VAL A 259 -29.60 -14.79 -10.44
N LEU A 260 -30.39 -13.73 -10.32
CA LEU A 260 -30.68 -12.80 -11.41
C LEU A 260 -29.73 -11.60 -11.31
N ALA A 261 -28.85 -11.46 -12.31
CA ALA A 261 -28.04 -10.26 -12.49
C ALA A 261 -28.79 -9.25 -13.38
N ILE A 262 -28.91 -8.00 -12.93
CA ILE A 262 -29.59 -6.92 -13.67
C ILE A 262 -28.62 -5.77 -13.88
N GLN A 263 -28.30 -5.46 -15.13
CA GLN A 263 -27.55 -4.28 -15.51
C GLN A 263 -28.51 -3.08 -15.64
N LEU A 264 -28.21 -2.00 -14.93
CA LEU A 264 -28.83 -0.70 -15.15
C LEU A 264 -28.07 0.01 -16.27
N LYS A 265 -28.73 0.29 -17.40
CA LYS A 265 -28.11 0.87 -18.61
C LYS A 265 -27.73 2.35 -18.41
N ARG A 266 -26.73 2.60 -17.55
CA ARG A 266 -26.21 3.92 -17.17
C ARG A 266 -25.17 4.49 -18.12
N PHE A 267 -24.62 3.70 -19.01
CA PHE A 267 -23.58 4.14 -19.94
C PHE A 267 -24.10 4.08 -21.38
N ASP A 268 -23.72 5.08 -22.16
CA ASP A 268 -24.06 5.21 -23.58
C ASP A 268 -22.97 6.05 -24.27
N TYR A 269 -23.00 6.15 -25.59
CA TYR A 269 -22.05 6.94 -26.36
C TYR A 269 -22.71 8.19 -26.94
N ASP A 270 -22.17 9.36 -26.61
CA ASP A 270 -22.61 10.62 -27.21
C ASP A 270 -21.84 10.84 -28.52
N TRP A 271 -22.47 10.47 -29.63
CA TRP A 271 -21.89 10.62 -30.98
C TRP A 271 -21.66 12.07 -31.40
N GLU A 272 -22.36 13.04 -30.81
CA GLU A 272 -22.13 14.46 -31.13
C GLU A 272 -20.85 14.98 -30.47
N ARG A 273 -20.57 14.49 -29.26
CA ARG A 273 -19.40 14.90 -28.47
C ARG A 273 -18.21 13.97 -28.59
N ASP A 274 -18.40 12.82 -29.23
CA ASP A 274 -17.43 11.74 -29.37
C ASP A 274 -16.86 11.28 -28.02
N VAL A 275 -17.74 11.14 -27.03
CA VAL A 275 -17.37 10.72 -25.66
C VAL A 275 -18.38 9.75 -25.07
N ALA A 276 -17.89 8.83 -24.25
CA ALA A 276 -18.74 8.02 -23.38
C ALA A 276 -19.44 8.92 -22.35
N VAL A 277 -20.73 8.66 -22.11
CA VAL A 277 -21.55 9.41 -21.16
C VAL A 277 -22.17 8.49 -20.11
N LYS A 278 -22.27 9.00 -18.88
CA LYS A 278 -22.91 8.30 -17.75
C LYS A 278 -24.18 9.02 -17.32
N PHE A 279 -25.30 8.31 -17.35
CA PHE A 279 -26.60 8.73 -16.84
C PHE A 279 -26.69 8.46 -15.33
N ASN A 280 -26.78 9.55 -14.58
CA ASN A 280 -26.83 9.55 -13.11
C ASN A 280 -28.26 9.80 -12.59
N ASP A 281 -29.25 9.56 -13.43
CA ASP A 281 -30.67 9.71 -13.13
C ASP A 281 -31.08 8.86 -11.93
N TYR A 282 -32.07 9.37 -11.19
CA TYR A 282 -32.64 8.64 -10.05
C TYR A 282 -33.31 7.37 -10.55
N PHE A 283 -32.93 6.24 -9.97
CA PHE A 283 -33.52 4.94 -10.29
C PHE A 283 -33.53 4.08 -9.03
N GLU A 284 -34.72 3.81 -8.50
CA GLU A 284 -34.90 2.97 -7.32
C GLU A 284 -35.16 1.51 -7.68
N PHE A 285 -34.75 0.62 -6.79
CA PHE A 285 -34.97 -0.81 -6.95
C PHE A 285 -35.30 -1.42 -5.58
N PRO A 286 -36.28 -2.34 -5.51
CA PRO A 286 -36.78 -2.87 -4.26
C PRO A 286 -35.85 -3.92 -3.66
N ARG A 287 -35.93 -4.14 -2.34
CA ARG A 287 -35.17 -5.22 -1.68
C ARG A 287 -35.70 -6.60 -2.04
N GLU A 288 -36.99 -6.70 -2.30
CA GLU A 288 -37.67 -7.93 -2.70
C GLU A 288 -38.72 -7.60 -3.75
N PHE A 289 -38.87 -8.44 -4.76
CA PHE A 289 -39.90 -8.27 -5.77
C PHE A 289 -40.28 -9.61 -6.42
N ASP A 290 -41.42 -9.62 -7.10
CA ASP A 290 -41.94 -10.80 -7.79
C ASP A 290 -41.73 -10.68 -9.30
N MET A 291 -41.12 -11.69 -9.90
CA MET A 291 -40.93 -11.78 -11.34
C MET A 291 -42.12 -12.42 -12.06
N GLU A 292 -43.10 -12.98 -11.35
CA GLU A 292 -44.24 -13.69 -11.94
C GLU A 292 -44.96 -12.88 -13.04
N PRO A 293 -45.28 -11.58 -12.87
CA PRO A 293 -46.00 -10.79 -13.88
C PRO A 293 -45.28 -10.67 -15.23
N TYR A 294 -43.97 -10.89 -15.25
CA TYR A 294 -43.14 -10.76 -16.45
C TYR A 294 -42.88 -12.11 -17.14
N THR A 295 -43.31 -13.22 -16.53
CA THR A 295 -43.12 -14.57 -17.07
C THR A 295 -44.14 -14.92 -18.16
N VAL A 296 -43.80 -15.89 -19.01
CA VAL A 296 -44.74 -16.45 -20.00
C VAL A 296 -46.03 -16.94 -19.35
N GLU A 297 -45.92 -17.63 -18.20
CA GLU A 297 -47.07 -18.17 -17.46
C GLU A 297 -47.87 -17.06 -16.79
N GLY A 298 -47.22 -16.11 -16.11
CA GLY A 298 -47.88 -14.99 -15.44
C GLY A 298 -48.63 -14.09 -16.42
N LEU A 299 -48.01 -13.74 -17.55
CA LEU A 299 -48.68 -12.97 -18.62
C LEU A 299 -49.89 -13.71 -19.19
N ALA A 300 -49.79 -15.04 -19.38
CA ALA A 300 -50.92 -15.84 -19.85
C ALA A 300 -52.08 -15.86 -18.85
N ARG A 301 -51.80 -15.87 -17.53
CA ARG A 301 -52.84 -15.78 -16.49
C ARG A 301 -53.55 -14.41 -16.53
N ILE A 302 -52.78 -13.32 -16.58
CA ILE A 302 -53.32 -11.95 -16.68
C ILE A 302 -54.18 -11.78 -17.96
N GLU A 303 -53.74 -12.34 -19.08
CA GLU A 303 -54.48 -12.29 -20.35
C GLU A 303 -55.78 -13.12 -20.34
N ASN A 304 -55.80 -14.26 -19.63
CA ASN A 304 -57.01 -15.08 -19.48
C ASN A 304 -57.99 -14.44 -18.49
N GLU A 305 -57.52 -13.91 -17.37
CA GLU A 305 -58.34 -13.21 -16.36
C GLU A 305 -58.98 -11.94 -16.95
N SER A 306 -58.24 -11.18 -17.77
CA SER A 306 -58.77 -9.99 -18.45
C SER A 306 -59.73 -10.31 -19.61
N ALA A 307 -59.71 -11.54 -20.15
CA ALA A 307 -60.71 -12.01 -21.11
C ALA A 307 -62.01 -12.46 -20.43
N GLU A 308 -61.92 -13.07 -19.24
CA GLU A 308 -63.08 -13.53 -18.47
C GLU A 308 -63.89 -12.37 -17.82
N GLU A 309 -63.27 -11.22 -17.52
CA GLU A 309 -64.00 -10.03 -17.03
C GLU A 309 -64.88 -9.33 -18.08
N ASN A 310 -64.78 -9.70 -19.38
CA ASN A 310 -65.57 -9.12 -20.48
C ASN A 310 -66.74 -9.99 -20.99
N GLU A 311 -66.93 -11.20 -20.46
CA GLU A 311 -68.10 -12.05 -20.77
C GLU A 311 -68.87 -12.39 -19.49
N ASN A 312 -69.88 -11.57 -19.17
CA ASN A 312 -70.87 -11.94 -18.17
C ASN A 312 -71.70 -13.15 -18.64
N ASN A 313 -71.80 -14.14 -17.74
CA ASN A 313 -72.59 -15.37 -17.77
C ASN A 313 -72.03 -16.51 -18.65
N THR A 314 -71.56 -17.61 -18.04
CA THR A 314 -72.34 -18.85 -17.83
C THR A 314 -71.56 -19.79 -16.88
N GLU A 315 -72.30 -20.61 -16.13
CA GLU A 315 -71.89 -21.50 -15.03
C GLU A 315 -70.95 -22.68 -15.41
N VAL A 316 -70.46 -23.32 -14.33
CA VAL A 316 -69.88 -24.68 -14.15
C VAL A 316 -68.45 -24.87 -14.67
N THR A 317 -67.46 -25.38 -13.94
CA THR A 317 -67.42 -26.59 -13.10
C THR A 317 -66.13 -26.61 -12.28
N GLU A 318 -66.24 -26.75 -10.96
CA GLU A 318 -65.15 -27.29 -10.13
C GLU A 318 -64.93 -28.76 -10.53
N HIS A 319 -63.82 -29.07 -11.19
CA HIS A 319 -63.29 -30.43 -11.27
C HIS A 319 -61.79 -30.43 -10.93
N SER A 320 -61.54 -30.94 -9.73
CA SER A 320 -60.32 -31.50 -9.14
C SER A 320 -59.19 -31.92 -10.10
N GLY A 321 -57.97 -31.56 -9.73
CA GLY A 321 -56.74 -32.11 -10.31
C GLY A 321 -55.52 -31.78 -9.45
N ASN A 322 -55.32 -32.57 -8.40
CA ASN A 322 -54.27 -32.46 -7.39
C ASN A 322 -52.89 -32.87 -7.96
N ASP A 323 -52.26 -32.01 -8.76
CA ASP A 323 -50.91 -32.20 -9.30
C ASP A 323 -50.02 -31.02 -8.85
N ARG A 324 -49.71 -30.95 -7.54
CA ARG A 324 -48.74 -29.98 -6.98
C ARG A 324 -47.33 -30.37 -7.44
N ARG A 325 -47.00 -30.11 -8.70
CA ARG A 325 -45.60 -29.93 -9.09
C ARG A 325 -45.16 -28.64 -8.42
N GLU A 326 -44.18 -28.70 -7.53
CA GLU A 326 -43.58 -27.51 -6.92
C GLU A 326 -43.02 -26.63 -8.04
N HIS A 327 -43.81 -25.62 -8.45
CA HIS A 327 -43.31 -24.61 -9.38
C HIS A 327 -42.22 -23.82 -8.65
N PRO A 328 -41.06 -23.58 -9.30
CA PRO A 328 -40.00 -22.78 -8.69
C PRO A 328 -40.51 -21.39 -8.34
N SER A 329 -40.04 -20.84 -7.22
CA SER A 329 -40.45 -19.51 -6.76
C SER A 329 -40.11 -18.44 -7.79
N THR A 330 -40.99 -17.47 -7.97
CA THR A 330 -40.77 -16.28 -8.81
C THR A 330 -40.31 -15.06 -8.01
N LYS A 331 -40.24 -15.19 -6.67
CA LYS A 331 -39.86 -14.10 -5.76
C LYS A 331 -38.35 -14.03 -5.60
N TYR A 332 -37.84 -12.82 -5.62
CA TYR A 332 -36.42 -12.51 -5.53
C TYR A 332 -36.10 -11.56 -4.39
N ARG A 333 -34.91 -11.71 -3.83
CA ARG A 333 -34.35 -10.86 -2.77
C ARG A 333 -33.00 -10.30 -3.20
N LEU A 334 -32.78 -9.01 -2.98
CA LEU A 334 -31.52 -8.34 -3.25
C LEU A 334 -30.43 -8.86 -2.32
N VAL A 335 -29.33 -9.35 -2.91
CA VAL A 335 -28.16 -9.89 -2.20
C VAL A 335 -26.88 -9.13 -2.52
N GLY A 336 -26.83 -8.38 -3.63
CA GLY A 336 -25.64 -7.63 -4.01
C GLY A 336 -25.93 -6.44 -4.91
N VAL A 337 -25.11 -5.39 -4.78
CA VAL A 337 -25.13 -4.19 -5.63
C VAL A 337 -23.69 -3.84 -5.99
N VAL A 338 -23.34 -3.92 -7.27
CA VAL A 338 -22.11 -3.33 -7.81
C VAL A 338 -22.39 -1.87 -8.09
N VAL A 339 -21.62 -0.98 -7.48
CA VAL A 339 -21.72 0.47 -7.64
C VAL A 339 -20.57 0.96 -8.48
N HIS A 340 -20.87 1.89 -9.39
CA HIS A 340 -19.86 2.65 -10.12
C HIS A 340 -19.88 4.10 -9.66
N SER A 341 -18.71 4.63 -9.29
CA SER A 341 -18.50 6.01 -8.87
C SER A 341 -17.53 6.72 -9.79
N GLY A 342 -17.98 7.78 -10.48
CA GLY A 342 -17.11 8.57 -11.36
C GLY A 342 -17.69 8.86 -12.73
N GLN A 343 -16.80 9.13 -13.68
CA GLN A 343 -17.11 9.47 -15.08
C GLN A 343 -17.24 8.22 -15.94
N ALA A 344 -17.73 8.35 -17.18
CA ALA A 344 -17.94 7.19 -18.05
C ALA A 344 -16.64 6.51 -18.49
N SER A 345 -15.61 7.30 -18.80
CA SER A 345 -14.29 6.82 -19.25
C SER A 345 -13.34 6.44 -18.11
N GLY A 346 -13.78 6.63 -16.86
CA GLY A 346 -12.98 6.33 -15.70
C GLY A 346 -13.73 6.58 -14.40
N GLY A 347 -13.53 5.72 -13.44
CA GLY A 347 -14.18 5.81 -12.15
C GLY A 347 -13.67 4.73 -11.22
N HIS A 348 -14.54 4.30 -10.34
CA HIS A 348 -14.22 3.30 -9.33
C HIS A 348 -15.41 2.38 -9.10
N TYR A 349 -15.16 1.08 -9.10
CA TYR A 349 -16.16 0.05 -8.85
C TYR A 349 -15.96 -0.55 -7.46
N TYR A 350 -17.07 -0.77 -6.75
CA TYR A 350 -17.09 -1.47 -5.47
C TYR A 350 -18.42 -2.19 -5.29
N SER A 351 -18.48 -3.14 -4.36
CA SER A 351 -19.65 -4.01 -4.18
C SER A 351 -20.22 -3.92 -2.76
N TYR A 352 -21.52 -3.67 -2.65
CA TYR A 352 -22.28 -3.96 -1.44
C TYR A 352 -22.82 -5.38 -1.53
N ILE A 353 -22.58 -6.20 -0.51
CA ILE A 353 -23.02 -7.61 -0.50
C ILE A 353 -23.65 -7.93 0.84
N ARG A 354 -24.85 -8.51 0.79
CA ARG A 354 -25.56 -9.05 1.94
C ARG A 354 -25.11 -10.49 2.17
N THR A 355 -24.65 -10.78 3.38
CA THR A 355 -24.13 -12.11 3.71
C THR A 355 -24.29 -12.41 5.19
N THR A 356 -24.26 -13.69 5.54
CA THR A 356 -24.33 -14.16 6.92
C THR A 356 -22.93 -14.43 7.43
N ALA A 357 -22.47 -13.60 8.35
CA ALA A 357 -21.19 -13.76 9.03
C ALA A 357 -21.44 -14.05 10.52
N HIS A 358 -20.86 -15.12 11.05
CA HIS A 358 -20.93 -15.47 12.47
C HIS A 358 -22.35 -15.53 13.06
N GLY A 359 -23.33 -16.01 12.28
CA GLY A 359 -24.73 -16.14 12.71
C GLY A 359 -25.56 -14.86 12.63
N TYR A 360 -25.02 -13.77 12.09
CA TYR A 360 -25.76 -12.54 11.82
C TYR A 360 -25.67 -12.17 10.33
N THR A 361 -26.82 -11.87 9.72
CA THR A 361 -26.88 -11.38 8.34
C THR A 361 -26.71 -9.87 8.33
N ASN A 362 -25.68 -9.38 7.64
CA ASN A 362 -25.41 -7.96 7.49
C ASN A 362 -25.03 -7.60 6.04
N TRP A 363 -24.96 -6.30 5.78
CA TRP A 363 -24.37 -5.75 4.57
C TRP A 363 -22.92 -5.34 4.80
N PHE A 364 -22.07 -5.68 3.84
CA PHE A 364 -20.66 -5.30 3.83
C PHE A 364 -20.33 -4.58 2.53
N LYS A 365 -19.46 -3.58 2.63
CA LYS A 365 -18.88 -2.86 1.50
C LYS A 365 -17.51 -3.47 1.19
N PHE A 366 -17.38 -4.03 0.00
CA PHE A 366 -16.15 -4.56 -0.57
C PHE A 366 -15.56 -3.52 -1.52
N ASP A 367 -14.53 -2.82 -1.05
CA ASP A 367 -13.87 -1.71 -1.72
C ASP A 367 -12.39 -2.05 -1.90
N ASP A 368 -12.09 -2.80 -2.95
CA ASP A 368 -10.77 -3.38 -3.20
C ASP A 368 -10.22 -4.14 -1.97
N GLY A 369 -9.12 -3.65 -1.39
CA GLY A 369 -8.44 -4.27 -0.27
C GLY A 369 -9.18 -4.08 1.06
N ASP A 370 -10.14 -3.17 1.11
CA ASP A 370 -10.86 -2.80 2.32
C ASP A 370 -12.27 -3.38 2.30
N VAL A 371 -12.57 -4.23 3.29
CA VAL A 371 -13.92 -4.71 3.54
C VAL A 371 -14.42 -4.16 4.87
N SER A 372 -15.56 -3.47 4.83
CA SER A 372 -16.12 -2.77 5.98
C SER A 372 -17.62 -3.06 6.16
N ASP A 373 -18.10 -2.99 7.39
CA ASP A 373 -19.53 -3.00 7.69
C ASP A 373 -20.19 -1.75 7.09
N CYS A 374 -21.42 -1.89 6.59
CA CYS A 374 -22.20 -0.75 6.09
C CYS A 374 -23.67 -0.87 6.48
N LYS A 375 -24.39 0.25 6.47
CA LYS A 375 -25.80 0.34 6.90
C LYS A 375 -26.78 0.25 5.74
N MET A 376 -26.50 -0.61 4.76
CA MET A 376 -27.37 -0.77 3.58
C MET A 376 -28.73 -1.41 3.93
N ASP A 377 -28.94 -1.83 5.18
CA ASP A 377 -30.25 -2.18 5.74
C ASP A 377 -31.15 -0.95 5.97
N ASP A 378 -30.58 0.24 6.16
CA ASP A 378 -31.30 1.51 6.18
C ASP A 378 -31.67 1.94 4.75
N ASP A 379 -32.92 2.31 4.53
CA ASP A 379 -33.43 2.72 3.22
C ASP A 379 -32.87 4.08 2.80
N GLU A 380 -32.57 4.98 3.74
CA GLU A 380 -31.93 6.27 3.42
C GLU A 380 -30.47 6.08 2.98
N GLU A 381 -29.73 5.15 3.61
CA GLU A 381 -28.39 4.80 3.17
C GLU A 381 -28.42 4.15 1.78
N MET A 382 -29.32 3.18 1.55
CA MET A 382 -29.48 2.53 0.24
C MET A 382 -29.79 3.56 -0.87
N LYS A 383 -30.71 4.50 -0.58
CA LYS A 383 -31.07 5.57 -1.51
C LYS A 383 -29.90 6.50 -1.81
N THR A 384 -29.17 6.92 -0.78
CA THR A 384 -28.04 7.87 -0.92
C THR A 384 -26.82 7.26 -1.61
N GLN A 385 -26.58 5.97 -1.41
CA GLN A 385 -25.43 5.26 -1.98
C GLN A 385 -25.70 4.69 -3.38
N CYS A 386 -26.95 4.34 -3.72
CA CYS A 386 -27.21 3.52 -4.91
C CYS A 386 -28.19 4.09 -5.94
N PHE A 387 -29.17 4.91 -5.56
CA PHE A 387 -30.25 5.30 -6.49
C PHE A 387 -29.86 6.42 -7.45
N GLY A 388 -28.81 7.19 -7.12
CA GLY A 388 -28.36 8.31 -7.95
C GLY A 388 -29.23 9.56 -7.78
N GLY A 389 -29.47 10.26 -8.87
CA GLY A 389 -30.23 11.50 -8.92
C GLY A 389 -29.45 12.73 -8.47
N GLU A 390 -30.18 13.84 -8.33
CA GLU A 390 -29.64 15.13 -7.93
C GLU A 390 -29.98 15.44 -6.47
N TYR A 391 -29.11 16.21 -5.81
CA TYR A 391 -29.31 16.69 -4.45
C TYR A 391 -28.76 18.09 -4.27
N MET A 392 -29.20 18.76 -3.21
CA MET A 392 -28.67 20.07 -2.81
C MET A 392 -27.53 19.85 -1.83
N GLY A 393 -26.30 20.03 -2.30
CA GLY A 393 -25.10 19.91 -1.48
C GLY A 393 -24.71 21.26 -0.87
N GLU A 394 -24.28 21.23 0.40
CA GLU A 394 -23.68 22.39 1.07
C GLU A 394 -22.22 22.53 0.64
N VAL A 395 -21.89 23.64 -0.02
CA VAL A 395 -20.54 23.95 -0.47
C VAL A 395 -20.00 25.11 0.37
N PHE A 396 -18.92 24.84 1.10
CA PHE A 396 -18.19 25.81 1.89
C PHE A 396 -17.08 26.46 1.06
N ASP A 397 -16.82 27.75 1.28
CA ASP A 397 -15.63 28.40 0.72
C ASP A 397 -14.34 27.86 1.36
N HIS A 398 -13.19 28.18 0.74
CA HIS A 398 -11.87 27.70 1.18
C HIS A 398 -11.48 28.17 2.60
N MET A 399 -12.20 29.14 3.16
CA MET A 399 -12.01 29.66 4.52
C MET A 399 -13.11 29.18 5.48
N MET A 400 -14.03 28.31 5.04
CA MET A 400 -15.25 27.87 5.76
C MET A 400 -16.14 29.03 6.24
N LYS A 401 -16.07 30.21 5.61
CA LYS A 401 -16.79 31.41 6.05
C LYS A 401 -18.14 31.61 5.38
N ARG A 402 -18.36 31.02 4.21
CA ARG A 402 -19.61 31.11 3.45
C ARG A 402 -20.12 29.73 3.08
N MET A 403 -21.39 29.49 3.38
CA MET A 403 -22.12 28.30 2.99
C MET A 403 -23.03 28.64 1.80
N SER A 404 -23.02 27.82 0.76
CA SER A 404 -23.92 27.95 -0.39
C SER A 404 -24.53 26.59 -0.74
N TYR A 405 -25.81 26.56 -1.09
CA TYR A 405 -26.46 25.36 -1.58
C TYR A 405 -26.29 25.27 -3.10
N ARG A 406 -25.68 24.19 -3.58
CA ARG A 406 -25.54 23.92 -5.02
C ARG A 406 -26.18 22.59 -5.38
N ARG A 407 -26.86 22.58 -6.52
CA ARG A 407 -27.40 21.35 -7.11
C ARG A 407 -26.23 20.50 -7.61
N GLN A 408 -26.10 19.31 -7.05
CA GLN A 408 -25.04 18.34 -7.35
C GLN A 408 -25.68 17.02 -7.80
N LYS A 409 -24.95 16.24 -8.59
CA LYS A 409 -25.36 14.91 -9.03
C LYS A 409 -24.71 13.86 -8.13
N ARG A 410 -25.38 12.76 -7.84
CA ARG A 410 -24.74 11.59 -7.24
C ARG A 410 -24.07 10.79 -8.35
N TRP A 411 -22.76 10.98 -8.50
CA TRP A 411 -21.96 10.27 -9.51
C TRP A 411 -21.61 8.83 -9.10
N TRP A 412 -21.97 8.43 -7.88
CA TRP A 412 -21.99 7.05 -7.38
C TRP A 412 -23.43 6.51 -7.41
N ASN A 413 -23.62 5.39 -8.10
CA ASN A 413 -24.92 4.75 -8.23
C ASN A 413 -24.76 3.29 -8.65
N ALA A 414 -25.81 2.50 -8.38
CA ALA A 414 -25.85 1.09 -8.74
C ALA A 414 -25.70 0.91 -10.25
N TYR A 415 -24.89 -0.08 -10.62
CA TYR A 415 -24.65 -0.49 -12.00
C TYR A 415 -25.15 -1.91 -12.28
N ILE A 416 -24.81 -2.87 -11.41
CA ILE A 416 -25.29 -4.26 -11.52
C ILE A 416 -25.95 -4.65 -10.20
N LEU A 417 -27.18 -5.17 -10.27
CA LEU A 417 -27.93 -5.68 -9.13
C LEU A 417 -27.91 -7.22 -9.17
N PHE A 418 -27.71 -7.84 -8.01
CA PHE A 418 -27.77 -9.30 -7.84
C PHE A 418 -28.94 -9.65 -6.94
N TYR A 419 -29.88 -10.40 -7.48
CA TYR A 419 -31.04 -10.91 -6.77
C TYR A 419 -31.01 -12.43 -6.68
N GLU A 420 -31.32 -12.98 -5.52
CA GLU A 420 -31.41 -14.43 -5.29
C GLU A 420 -32.87 -14.86 -5.17
N ARG A 421 -33.22 -15.98 -5.80
CA ARG A 421 -34.57 -16.55 -5.79
C ARG A 421 -34.89 -17.20 -4.44
N MET A 422 -36.09 -16.96 -3.91
CA MET A 422 -36.44 -17.29 -2.52
C MET A 422 -36.52 -18.79 -2.23
N ASP A 423 -36.77 -19.65 -3.23
CA ASP A 423 -36.76 -21.12 -3.10
C ASP A 423 -35.35 -21.71 -3.03
N ASP A 424 -34.32 -20.91 -3.33
CA ASP A 424 -32.93 -21.34 -3.20
C ASP A 424 -32.43 -21.20 -1.75
N GLN A 425 -33.28 -20.72 -0.83
CA GLN A 425 -32.94 -20.42 0.58
C GLN A 425 -32.90 -21.64 1.52
N ASP A 426 -33.45 -22.80 1.13
CA ASP A 426 -33.59 -23.96 2.03
C ASP A 426 -32.26 -24.63 2.45
N ASN A 427 -31.11 -24.13 2.00
CA ASN A 427 -29.78 -24.58 2.46
C ASN A 427 -28.96 -23.53 3.23
N TYR A 428 -29.53 -22.35 3.56
CA TYR A 428 -28.81 -21.29 4.27
C TYR A 428 -28.75 -21.43 5.79
N GLY A 429 -29.32 -22.51 6.35
CA GLY A 429 -29.18 -22.83 7.77
C GLY A 429 -27.77 -23.30 8.10
N ASN A 430 -26.89 -22.36 8.51
CA ASN A 430 -25.57 -22.54 9.16
C ASN A 430 -24.29 -22.29 8.36
N VAL A 431 -24.31 -21.74 7.15
CA VAL A 431 -23.04 -21.41 6.47
C VAL A 431 -22.60 -19.99 6.83
N ALA A 432 -22.09 -19.81 8.07
CA ALA A 432 -20.99 -18.86 8.22
C ALA A 432 -19.85 -19.32 7.30
N LEU A 433 -18.83 -18.48 7.04
CA LEU A 433 -17.55 -18.92 6.43
C LEU A 433 -16.85 -20.09 7.20
N THR A 434 -17.52 -20.72 8.16
CA THR A 434 -17.13 -21.90 8.91
C THR A 434 -17.45 -23.18 8.13
N LYS A 435 -16.38 -23.74 7.53
CA LYS A 435 -16.01 -25.17 7.50
C LYS A 435 -16.67 -26.21 6.58
N ASP A 436 -17.81 -25.97 5.93
CA ASP A 436 -18.47 -27.09 5.22
C ASP A 436 -18.14 -27.26 3.72
N PHE A 437 -17.21 -26.48 3.16
CA PHE A 437 -16.68 -26.71 1.80
C PHE A 437 -15.18 -27.01 1.81
N LYS A 438 -14.75 -27.96 0.96
CA LYS A 438 -13.36 -28.43 0.87
C LYS A 438 -12.57 -27.54 -0.09
N ILE A 439 -11.59 -26.80 0.43
CA ILE A 439 -10.61 -26.08 -0.39
C ILE A 439 -9.64 -27.13 -0.97
N PRO A 440 -9.25 -27.05 -2.26
CA PRO A 440 -8.24 -27.93 -2.83
C PRO A 440 -6.93 -27.90 -2.01
N GLY A 441 -6.36 -29.07 -1.72
CA GLY A 441 -5.25 -29.20 -0.77
C GLY A 441 -4.00 -28.38 -1.14
N VAL A 442 -3.73 -28.19 -2.43
CA VAL A 442 -2.61 -27.35 -2.91
C VAL A 442 -2.81 -25.88 -2.51
N ILE A 443 -4.04 -25.37 -2.69
CA ILE A 443 -4.39 -23.99 -2.35
C ILE A 443 -4.42 -23.82 -0.83
N GLU A 444 -4.93 -24.80 -0.09
CA GLU A 444 -4.93 -24.77 1.38
C GLU A 444 -3.50 -24.70 1.95
N GLN A 445 -2.57 -25.49 1.40
CA GLN A 445 -1.16 -25.47 1.80
C GLN A 445 -0.52 -24.10 1.54
N GLU A 446 -0.78 -23.50 0.37
CA GLU A 446 -0.24 -22.19 0.01
C GLU A 446 -0.81 -21.07 0.91
N VAL A 447 -2.14 -21.06 1.13
CA VAL A 447 -2.78 -20.10 2.04
C VAL A 447 -2.21 -20.25 3.46
N ARG A 448 -1.97 -21.49 3.92
CA ARG A 448 -1.39 -21.74 5.24
C ARG A 448 0.05 -21.23 5.33
N LYS A 449 0.87 -21.44 4.29
CA LYS A 449 2.24 -20.91 4.20
C LYS A 449 2.23 -19.39 4.31
N GLN A 450 1.43 -18.70 3.49
CA GLN A 450 1.30 -17.24 3.51
C GLN A 450 0.78 -16.72 4.85
N ASN A 451 -0.20 -17.39 5.46
CA ASN A 451 -0.71 -17.02 6.78
C ASN A 451 0.36 -17.11 7.87
N MET A 452 1.23 -18.13 7.85
CA MET A 452 2.33 -18.26 8.79
C MET A 452 3.38 -17.17 8.58
N GLU A 453 3.77 -16.90 7.33
CA GLU A 453 4.72 -15.83 7.00
C GLU A 453 4.18 -14.45 7.41
N PHE A 454 2.92 -14.16 7.10
CA PHE A 454 2.23 -12.95 7.54
C PHE A 454 2.22 -12.82 9.06
N LEU A 455 1.90 -13.90 9.78
CA LEU A 455 1.87 -13.89 11.24
C LEU A 455 3.27 -13.65 11.82
N HIS A 456 4.31 -14.30 11.29
CA HIS A 456 5.69 -14.07 11.71
C HIS A 456 6.11 -12.62 11.49
N ASN A 457 5.85 -12.07 10.30
CA ASN A 457 6.16 -10.68 9.99
C ASN A 457 5.42 -9.75 10.96
N ARG A 458 4.12 -9.97 11.19
CA ARG A 458 3.33 -9.10 12.07
C ARG A 458 3.78 -9.16 13.53
N ILE A 459 4.08 -10.35 14.05
CA ILE A 459 4.56 -10.52 15.43
C ILE A 459 5.88 -9.79 15.63
N GLN A 460 6.79 -9.83 14.66
CA GLN A 460 8.07 -9.12 14.73
C GLN A 460 7.91 -7.59 14.83
N PHE A 461 6.80 -7.04 14.34
CA PHE A 461 6.46 -5.62 14.41
C PHE A 461 5.28 -5.36 15.37
N SER A 462 5.29 -6.04 16.51
CA SER A 462 4.34 -5.85 17.60
C SER A 462 5.00 -5.15 18.79
N ASN A 463 4.22 -4.42 19.59
CA ASN A 463 4.71 -3.80 20.82
C ASN A 463 5.24 -4.86 21.79
N GLU A 464 4.53 -5.99 21.87
CA GLU A 464 4.85 -7.12 22.73
C GLU A 464 6.20 -7.73 22.39
N TYR A 465 6.54 -7.86 21.09
CA TYR A 465 7.85 -8.37 20.67
C TYR A 465 8.98 -7.39 21.00
N PHE A 466 8.79 -6.10 20.75
CA PHE A 466 9.78 -5.07 21.10
C PHE A 466 10.03 -5.03 22.61
N ASP A 467 8.98 -5.10 23.42
CA ASP A 467 9.09 -5.19 24.87
C ASP A 467 9.74 -6.50 25.34
N PHE A 468 9.44 -7.62 24.69
CA PHE A 468 10.07 -8.90 24.96
C PHE A 468 11.59 -8.83 24.71
N ILE A 469 12.01 -8.34 23.54
CA ILE A 469 13.43 -8.19 23.21
C ILE A 469 14.12 -7.28 24.22
N ARG A 470 13.51 -6.14 24.55
CA ARG A 470 14.06 -5.19 25.53
C ARG A 470 14.23 -5.84 26.91
N LYS A 471 13.22 -6.56 27.41
CA LYS A 471 13.29 -7.28 28.70
C LYS A 471 14.35 -8.38 28.67
N LEU A 472 14.45 -9.11 27.56
CA LEU A 472 15.39 -10.21 27.39
C LEU A 472 16.84 -9.74 27.42
N VAL A 473 17.16 -8.62 26.78
CA VAL A 473 18.55 -8.08 26.77
C VAL A 473 18.90 -7.34 28.06
N THR A 474 17.91 -6.77 28.75
CA THR A 474 18.16 -5.98 29.97
C THR A 474 18.28 -6.82 31.23
N VAL A 475 17.73 -8.05 31.25
CA VAL A 475 17.83 -8.96 32.40
C VAL A 475 19.28 -9.27 32.79
N ASN A 476 20.20 -9.25 31.82
CA ASN A 476 21.61 -9.58 32.04
C ASN A 476 22.47 -8.38 32.47
N ILE A 477 21.92 -7.17 32.57
CA ILE A 477 22.71 -5.95 32.90
C ILE A 477 23.10 -5.90 34.38
N ASN A 478 22.29 -6.45 35.28
CA ASN A 478 22.49 -6.34 36.74
C ASN A 478 22.77 -7.71 37.40
N LEU A 479 23.29 -8.68 36.64
CA LEU A 479 23.64 -9.99 37.19
C LEU A 479 25.02 -9.93 37.84
N ASP A 480 25.12 -10.39 39.09
CA ASP A 480 26.39 -10.70 39.75
C ASP A 480 26.69 -12.19 39.52
N SER A 481 27.33 -12.52 38.40
CA SER A 481 27.72 -13.90 38.03
C SER A 481 29.14 -13.93 37.47
N GLU A 482 29.80 -15.09 37.49
CA GLU A 482 31.09 -15.28 36.82
C GLU A 482 30.96 -15.20 35.29
N ASP A 483 29.75 -15.48 34.74
CA ASP A 483 29.46 -15.50 33.31
C ASP A 483 29.00 -14.15 32.73
N VAL A 484 29.12 -13.05 33.48
CA VAL A 484 28.56 -11.74 33.09
C VAL A 484 29.11 -11.22 31.77
N GLU A 485 30.39 -11.46 31.46
CA GLU A 485 31.00 -11.04 30.20
C GLU A 485 30.39 -11.78 29.00
N ASP A 486 30.26 -13.11 29.08
CA ASP A 486 29.68 -13.94 28.01
C ASP A 486 28.19 -13.64 27.80
N LEU A 487 27.44 -13.50 28.89
CA LEU A 487 26.02 -13.13 28.83
C LEU A 487 25.83 -11.73 28.24
N SER A 488 26.70 -10.78 28.59
CA SER A 488 26.68 -9.43 28.03
C SER A 488 27.03 -9.44 26.54
N LEU A 489 27.97 -10.28 26.11
CA LEU A 489 28.35 -10.44 24.71
C LEU A 489 27.19 -11.01 23.87
N ILE A 490 26.50 -12.03 24.39
CA ILE A 490 25.30 -12.59 23.74
C ILE A 490 24.20 -11.53 23.66
N SER A 491 23.97 -10.80 24.76
CA SER A 491 22.92 -9.79 24.85
C SER A 491 23.17 -8.61 23.91
N ILE A 492 24.41 -8.10 23.84
CA ILE A 492 24.74 -7.01 22.90
C ILE A 492 24.68 -7.49 21.46
N THR A 493 25.02 -8.75 21.19
CA THR A 493 24.93 -9.34 19.84
C THR A 493 23.48 -9.39 19.38
N LEU A 494 22.58 -9.90 20.23
CA LEU A 494 21.15 -9.95 19.96
C LEU A 494 20.58 -8.53 19.78
N LEU A 495 20.88 -7.63 20.70
CA LEU A 495 20.38 -6.26 20.69
C LEU A 495 20.82 -5.50 19.45
N SER A 496 22.10 -5.61 19.09
CA SER A 496 22.65 -4.92 17.92
C SER A 496 22.06 -5.46 16.62
N LYS A 497 21.93 -6.80 16.51
CA LYS A 497 21.25 -7.40 15.36
C LYS A 497 19.82 -6.89 15.26
N PHE A 498 19.05 -6.88 16.35
CA PHE A 498 17.68 -6.38 16.35
C PHE A 498 17.59 -4.89 15.97
N LEU A 499 18.31 -4.02 16.66
CA LEU A 499 18.19 -2.56 16.48
C LEU A 499 18.58 -2.10 15.09
N PHE A 500 19.70 -2.62 14.56
CA PHE A 500 20.25 -2.16 13.28
C PHE A 500 19.71 -2.94 12.07
N THR A 501 18.98 -4.05 12.29
CA THR A 501 18.27 -4.77 11.21
C THR A 501 16.83 -4.28 11.07
N CYS A 502 16.12 -4.02 12.18
CA CYS A 502 14.71 -3.60 12.13
C CYS A 502 14.29 -2.58 13.20
N GLY A 503 14.81 -2.65 14.43
CA GLY A 503 14.28 -1.92 15.58
C GLY A 503 14.27 -0.39 15.42
N LEU A 504 15.40 0.20 15.05
CA LEU A 504 15.53 1.66 14.91
C LEU A 504 14.89 2.21 13.63
N ARG A 505 14.62 1.34 12.66
CA ARG A 505 13.95 1.67 11.39
C ARG A 505 12.43 1.52 11.46
N THR A 506 11.92 0.89 12.52
CA THR A 506 10.49 0.72 12.76
C THR A 506 9.86 2.01 13.28
N LYS A 507 8.60 2.28 12.90
CA LYS A 507 7.85 3.46 13.33
C LYS A 507 7.78 3.60 14.86
N LYS A 508 7.87 4.85 15.34
CA LYS A 508 7.88 5.20 16.77
C LYS A 508 6.75 4.58 17.59
N THR A 509 5.55 4.45 17.00
CA THR A 509 4.37 3.85 17.65
C THR A 509 4.57 2.41 18.08
N ILE A 510 5.46 1.67 17.39
CA ILE A 510 5.78 0.28 17.68
C ILE A 510 7.07 0.19 18.49
N ARG A 511 8.13 0.88 18.05
CA ARG A 511 9.45 0.78 18.70
C ARG A 511 9.53 1.37 20.11
N GLY A 512 8.54 2.17 20.52
CA GLY A 512 8.60 2.96 21.75
C GLY A 512 9.64 4.09 21.67
N PRO A 513 9.96 4.80 22.77
CA PRO A 513 11.00 5.83 22.80
C PRO A 513 12.40 5.27 22.46
N ALA A 514 13.23 6.04 21.75
CA ALA A 514 14.58 5.61 21.43
C ALA A 514 15.48 5.61 22.69
N GLY A 515 15.16 6.44 23.68
CA GLY A 515 15.87 6.53 24.95
C GLY A 515 15.95 5.20 25.70
N ASP A 516 14.87 4.41 25.67
CA ASP A 516 14.81 3.10 26.34
C ASP A 516 15.84 2.12 25.78
N TRP A 517 16.09 2.20 24.46
CA TRP A 517 17.11 1.40 23.78
C TRP A 517 18.53 1.88 24.08
N TYR A 518 18.72 3.18 24.32
CA TYR A 518 20.00 3.73 24.77
C TYR A 518 20.38 3.21 26.16
N GLU A 519 19.42 3.13 27.10
CA GLU A 519 19.69 2.57 28.44
C GLU A 519 20.12 1.10 28.34
N ALA A 520 19.45 0.30 27.51
CA ALA A 520 19.81 -1.09 27.30
C ALA A 520 21.21 -1.27 26.69
N ILE A 521 21.52 -0.54 25.60
CA ILE A 521 22.84 -0.62 24.95
C ILE A 521 23.94 -0.16 25.92
N THR A 522 23.77 0.99 26.57
CA THR A 522 24.81 1.53 27.45
C THR A 522 25.00 0.70 28.71
N GLY A 523 23.94 0.08 29.24
CA GLY A 523 24.05 -0.88 30.35
C GLY A 523 24.91 -2.09 30.01
N LEU A 524 24.79 -2.63 28.79
CA LEU A 524 25.64 -3.73 28.31
C LEU A 524 27.08 -3.29 28.01
N LEU A 525 27.26 -2.13 27.36
CA LEU A 525 28.59 -1.60 27.04
C LEU A 525 29.44 -1.24 28.28
N ARG A 526 28.81 -1.07 29.45
CA ARG A 526 29.52 -0.83 30.73
C ARG A 526 30.27 -2.06 31.22
N GLN A 527 29.78 -3.27 30.90
CA GLN A 527 30.17 -4.50 31.59
C GLN A 527 31.63 -4.87 31.34
N SER A 528 32.08 -4.88 30.08
CA SER A 528 33.47 -5.26 29.78
C SER A 528 34.03 -4.57 28.54
N LYS A 529 35.37 -4.51 28.48
CA LYS A 529 36.10 -4.01 27.31
C LYS A 529 35.88 -4.88 26.07
N THR A 530 35.70 -6.19 26.27
CA THR A 530 35.46 -7.17 25.19
C THR A 530 34.13 -6.87 24.50
N VAL A 531 33.08 -6.58 25.27
CA VAL A 531 31.76 -6.19 24.75
C VAL A 531 31.84 -4.90 23.91
N ARG A 532 32.58 -3.89 24.41
CA ARG A 532 32.78 -2.62 23.68
C ARG A 532 33.55 -2.79 22.38
N LEU A 533 34.65 -3.55 22.42
CA LEU A 533 35.47 -3.84 21.26
C LEU A 533 34.67 -4.61 20.21
N TRP A 534 33.95 -5.65 20.64
CA TRP A 534 33.09 -6.45 19.77
C TRP A 534 32.02 -5.58 19.11
N PHE A 535 31.33 -4.73 19.87
CA PHE A 535 30.30 -3.83 19.34
C PHE A 535 30.90 -2.87 18.30
N ALA A 536 32.01 -2.20 18.63
CA ALA A 536 32.63 -1.28 17.70
C ALA A 536 33.07 -1.98 16.40
N GLN A 537 33.70 -3.15 16.49
CA GLN A 537 34.17 -3.89 15.32
C GLN A 537 33.03 -4.45 14.46
N ASN A 538 32.07 -5.15 15.06
CA ASN A 538 31.04 -5.91 14.34
C ASN A 538 29.81 -5.07 13.99
N VAL A 539 29.56 -4.01 14.74
CA VAL A 539 28.38 -3.16 14.52
C VAL A 539 28.78 -1.90 13.78
N LEU A 540 29.77 -1.15 14.26
CA LEU A 540 30.11 0.14 13.67
C LEU A 540 31.07 0.01 12.48
N PHE A 541 32.22 -0.63 12.69
CA PHE A 541 33.28 -0.67 11.67
C PHE A 541 33.03 -1.68 10.56
N ALA A 542 32.38 -2.82 10.84
CA ALA A 542 32.01 -3.79 9.80
C ALA A 542 31.02 -3.23 8.75
N HIS A 543 30.37 -2.10 9.05
CA HIS A 543 29.41 -1.45 8.17
C HIS A 543 29.79 0.04 8.02
N PRO A 544 30.62 0.40 7.03
CA PRO A 544 31.22 1.75 6.92
C PRO A 544 30.19 2.90 6.95
N GLU A 545 29.03 2.69 6.33
CA GLU A 545 27.93 3.67 6.25
C GLU A 545 27.13 3.79 7.55
N ARG A 546 27.30 2.90 8.55
CA ARG A 546 26.39 2.86 9.71
C ARG A 546 26.45 4.15 10.54
N ILE A 547 27.62 4.77 10.65
CA ILE A 547 27.75 6.02 11.40
C ILE A 547 27.02 7.15 10.67
N SER A 548 27.22 7.32 9.35
CA SER A 548 26.51 8.33 8.55
C SER A 548 25.00 8.06 8.51
N GLU A 549 24.59 6.82 8.28
CA GLU A 549 23.19 6.37 8.19
C GLU A 549 22.39 6.80 9.44
N TYR A 550 22.90 6.54 10.64
CA TYR A 550 22.16 6.81 11.89
C TYR A 550 22.45 8.19 12.49
N LEU A 551 23.61 8.80 12.21
CA LEU A 551 23.95 10.13 12.73
C LEU A 551 23.42 11.26 11.85
N LEU A 552 23.40 11.07 10.51
CA LEU A 552 23.12 12.11 9.53
C LEU A 552 21.85 11.84 8.70
N GLU A 553 21.63 10.61 8.25
CA GLU A 553 20.61 10.31 7.23
C GLU A 553 19.25 9.90 7.81
N SER A 554 19.22 9.30 9.01
CA SER A 554 17.99 8.86 9.65
C SER A 554 16.99 10.03 9.72
N PRO A 555 15.73 9.87 9.25
CA PRO A 555 14.76 10.97 9.25
C PRO A 555 14.30 11.32 10.67
N THR A 556 14.35 10.37 11.60
CA THR A 556 13.88 10.53 12.97
C THR A 556 14.94 11.18 13.87
N ALA A 557 14.74 12.44 14.27
CA ALA A 557 15.67 13.18 15.12
C ALA A 557 15.97 12.51 16.47
N GLU A 558 14.97 11.81 17.02
CA GLU A 558 15.11 11.04 18.27
C GLU A 558 16.13 9.90 18.13
N VAL A 559 16.12 9.19 16.99
CA VAL A 559 17.07 8.11 16.68
C VAL A 559 18.47 8.68 16.50
N ARG A 560 18.61 9.79 15.74
CA ARG A 560 19.90 10.47 15.58
C ARG A 560 20.50 10.91 16.92
N THR A 561 19.68 11.50 17.79
CA THR A 561 20.10 11.95 19.12
C THR A 561 20.52 10.78 20.01
N MET A 562 19.73 9.71 20.01
CA MET A 562 20.02 8.47 20.74
C MET A 562 21.36 7.87 20.30
N PHE A 563 21.54 7.69 18.99
CA PHE A 563 22.75 7.12 18.41
C PHE A 563 23.98 7.99 18.69
N SER A 564 23.84 9.32 18.58
CA SER A 564 24.92 10.26 18.95
C SER A 564 25.31 10.14 20.42
N LYS A 565 24.35 10.07 21.35
CA LYS A 565 24.62 9.84 22.78
C LYS A 565 25.29 8.48 23.03
N MET A 566 24.89 7.44 22.30
CA MET A 566 25.50 6.11 22.38
C MET A 566 26.98 6.16 21.95
N LEU A 567 27.31 6.84 20.85
CA LEU A 567 28.70 7.02 20.40
C LEU A 567 29.52 7.81 21.43
N VAL A 568 28.98 8.91 21.98
CA VAL A 568 29.65 9.71 23.03
C VAL A 568 29.95 8.84 24.25
N PHE A 569 28.95 8.04 24.65
CA PHE A 569 29.09 7.10 25.76
C PHE A 569 30.20 6.09 25.49
N LEU A 570 30.17 5.42 24.33
CA LEU A 570 31.16 4.41 23.94
C LEU A 570 32.58 4.98 23.89
N CYS A 571 32.79 6.17 23.31
CA CYS A 571 34.09 6.85 23.34
C CYS A 571 34.56 7.08 24.79
N ARG A 572 33.67 7.56 25.66
CA ARG A 572 34.02 7.86 27.06
C ARG A 572 34.40 6.64 27.87
N VAL A 573 33.67 5.53 27.72
CA VAL A 573 33.89 4.31 28.50
C VAL A 573 35.00 3.42 27.94
N SER A 574 35.37 3.57 26.67
CA SER A 574 36.45 2.80 26.05
C SER A 574 37.84 3.44 26.20
N ARG A 575 37.91 4.73 26.58
CA ARG A 575 39.18 5.43 26.83
C ARG A 575 40.15 4.70 27.79
N PRO A 576 39.71 4.11 28.92
CA PRO A 576 40.61 3.40 29.84
C PRO A 576 40.93 1.94 29.43
N ASP A 577 40.46 1.45 28.27
CA ASP A 577 40.56 0.01 27.92
C ASP A 577 41.96 -0.46 27.49
N GLY A 578 42.87 0.48 27.28
CA GLY A 578 44.19 0.24 26.70
C GLY A 578 44.16 0.21 25.17
N GLU A 579 45.33 -0.01 24.58
CA GLU A 579 45.50 -0.04 23.13
C GLU A 579 44.81 -1.27 22.52
N CYS A 580 44.18 -1.08 21.37
CA CYS A 580 43.60 -2.14 20.57
C CYS A 580 44.10 -2.09 19.12
N ASP A 581 43.92 -3.21 18.43
CA ASP A 581 44.31 -3.32 17.03
C ASP A 581 43.40 -2.45 16.15
N PRO A 582 43.94 -1.87 15.06
CA PRO A 582 43.16 -1.03 14.16
C PRO A 582 42.01 -1.83 13.54
N PRO A 583 40.82 -1.22 13.39
CA PRO A 583 39.72 -1.86 12.66
C PRO A 583 40.06 -1.93 11.16
N TYR A 584 39.81 -3.09 10.56
CA TYR A 584 40.10 -3.42 9.14
C TYR A 584 39.72 -2.33 8.12
N VAL A 585 38.60 -1.63 8.33
CA VAL A 585 38.10 -0.57 7.42
C VAL A 585 38.97 0.70 7.40
N LEU A 586 39.80 0.92 8.41
CA LEU A 586 40.77 2.01 8.43
C LEU A 586 42.08 1.66 7.71
N GLU A 587 42.35 0.38 7.41
CA GLU A 587 43.57 -0.08 6.74
C GLU A 587 43.49 0.07 5.21
N GLU A 588 42.32 -0.05 4.58
CA GLU A 588 42.20 -0.19 3.12
C GLU A 588 42.06 1.11 2.30
N LYS A 589 42.01 2.31 2.91
CA LYS A 589 41.71 3.57 2.16
C LYS A 589 42.62 4.79 2.44
N GLN A 590 43.94 4.61 2.59
CA GLN A 590 44.87 5.73 2.37
C GLN A 590 46.08 5.34 1.51
N MET A 591 46.10 5.88 0.29
CA MET A 591 47.29 6.10 -0.55
C MET A 591 48.12 7.30 -0.05
N ASP A 592 48.38 7.40 1.25
CA ASP A 592 49.40 8.30 1.78
C ASP A 592 50.39 7.48 2.62
N ALA A 593 51.41 6.98 1.93
CA ALA A 593 52.58 6.37 2.53
C ALA A 593 53.30 7.43 3.39
N ASN A 594 52.98 7.53 4.69
CA ASN A 594 53.89 7.98 5.78
C ASN A 594 53.23 8.19 7.17
N LYS A 595 52.04 7.66 7.47
CA LYS A 595 51.57 7.56 8.88
C LYS A 595 51.19 6.12 9.19
N ASP A 596 52.09 5.41 9.88
CA ASP A 596 51.75 4.15 10.57
C ASP A 596 50.49 4.38 11.41
N ILE A 597 49.46 3.57 11.22
CA ILE A 597 48.32 3.50 12.14
C ILE A 597 48.83 2.74 13.37
N SER A 598 49.56 3.44 14.24
CA SER A 598 50.02 2.89 15.51
C SER A 598 48.82 2.45 16.35
N ARG A 599 48.94 1.32 17.05
CA ARG A 599 47.94 0.86 18.02
C ARG A 599 47.60 2.00 18.98
N THR A 600 46.32 2.33 19.07
CA THR A 600 45.79 3.36 19.96
C THR A 600 44.52 2.83 20.65
N VAL A 601 43.92 3.63 21.52
CA VAL A 601 42.69 3.32 22.24
C VAL A 601 41.46 3.36 21.31
N LEU A 602 40.47 2.51 21.58
CA LEU A 602 39.24 2.41 20.78
C LEU A 602 38.51 3.75 20.62
N SER A 603 38.50 4.59 21.65
CA SER A 603 37.88 5.92 21.61
C SER A 603 38.48 6.80 20.50
N GLU A 604 39.77 6.67 20.23
CA GLU A 604 40.45 7.45 19.20
C GLU A 604 40.08 6.98 17.79
N TYR A 605 39.99 5.66 17.56
CA TYR A 605 39.50 5.12 16.28
C TYR A 605 38.07 5.56 15.98
N LEU A 606 37.18 5.56 16.99
CA LEU A 606 35.81 6.05 16.85
C LEU A 606 35.77 7.54 16.48
N LEU A 607 36.55 8.38 17.17
CA LEU A 607 36.64 9.81 16.86
C LEU A 607 37.18 10.06 15.45
N ARG A 608 38.22 9.33 15.02
CA ARG A 608 38.76 9.39 13.66
C ARG A 608 37.73 8.98 12.61
N ALA A 609 36.96 7.92 12.86
CA ALA A 609 35.89 7.48 11.96
C ALA A 609 34.78 8.54 11.82
N ILE A 610 34.38 9.20 12.91
CA ILE A 610 33.38 10.27 12.88
C ILE A 610 33.95 11.53 12.20
N LEU A 611 35.21 11.89 12.46
CA LEU A 611 35.88 13.01 11.77
C LEU A 611 35.98 12.79 10.27
N LYS A 612 36.19 11.55 9.83
CA LYS A 612 36.27 11.18 8.41
C LYS A 612 35.00 11.53 7.63
N LEU A 613 33.84 11.58 8.30
CA LEU A 613 32.58 11.98 7.67
C LEU A 613 32.61 13.40 7.09
N LEU A 614 33.53 14.27 7.54
CA LEU A 614 33.73 15.61 6.98
C LEU A 614 34.15 15.59 5.50
N HIS A 615 34.77 14.51 5.03
CA HIS A 615 35.28 14.45 3.66
C HIS A 615 34.15 14.35 2.61
N LYS A 616 33.09 13.60 2.91
CA LYS A 616 32.05 13.30 1.92
C LYS A 616 30.63 13.40 2.50
N GLU A 617 30.36 12.69 3.58
CA GLU A 617 29.01 12.42 4.07
C GLU A 617 28.37 13.66 4.71
N VAL A 618 29.15 14.48 5.42
CA VAL A 618 28.68 15.73 6.04
C VAL A 618 28.31 16.80 5.00
N PRO A 619 29.14 17.08 3.97
CA PRO A 619 28.75 17.97 2.86
C PRO A 619 27.49 17.52 2.11
N GLU A 620 27.33 16.22 1.87
CA GLU A 620 26.16 15.66 1.18
C GLU A 620 24.88 15.76 2.04
N ASN A 621 25.00 15.56 3.35
CA ASN A 621 23.88 15.54 4.31
C ASN A 621 23.70 16.86 5.10
N GLY A 622 23.97 18.00 4.48
CA GLY A 622 24.03 19.30 5.17
C GLY A 622 22.74 19.80 5.87
N ARG A 623 21.61 19.09 5.80
CA ARG A 623 20.40 19.39 6.61
C ARG A 623 20.56 19.04 8.09
N ASN A 624 21.41 18.07 8.43
CA ASN A 624 21.53 17.53 9.79
C ASN A 624 22.88 17.84 10.46
N LEU A 625 23.60 18.88 9.99
CA LEU A 625 24.93 19.28 10.49
C LEU A 625 24.96 19.57 12.00
N HIS A 626 23.90 20.19 12.52
CA HIS A 626 23.79 20.47 13.95
C HIS A 626 24.02 19.20 14.79
N GLN A 627 23.49 18.06 14.34
CA GLN A 627 23.64 16.79 15.05
C GLN A 627 25.10 16.29 15.06
N TYR A 628 25.80 16.44 13.94
CA TYR A 628 27.21 16.09 13.79
C TYR A 628 28.07 16.88 14.78
N PHE A 629 27.95 18.22 14.79
CA PHE A 629 28.73 19.05 15.69
C PHE A 629 28.28 18.91 17.16
N SER A 630 27.00 18.62 17.40
CA SER A 630 26.49 18.33 18.74
C SER A 630 27.16 17.09 19.36
N PHE A 631 27.59 16.10 18.57
CA PHE A 631 28.36 14.96 19.09
C PHE A 631 29.66 15.43 19.76
N PHE A 632 30.46 16.25 19.07
CA PHE A 632 31.72 16.77 19.59
C PHE A 632 31.51 17.71 20.75
N TRP A 633 30.45 18.52 20.71
CA TRP A 633 30.05 19.38 21.83
C TRP A 633 29.74 18.57 23.09
N MET A 634 28.95 17.51 22.95
CA MET A 634 28.64 16.62 24.08
C MET A 634 29.90 15.95 24.63
N TYR A 635 30.80 15.48 23.75
CA TYR A 635 32.05 14.83 24.17
C TYR A 635 33.02 15.78 24.89
N ALA A 636 33.24 16.98 24.34
CA ALA A 636 34.14 17.99 24.92
C ALA A 636 33.70 18.44 26.32
N ASN A 637 32.40 18.41 26.62
CA ASN A 637 31.85 18.83 27.90
C ASN A 637 31.83 17.71 28.97
N LEU A 638 32.34 16.51 28.68
CA LEU A 638 32.44 15.44 29.68
C LEU A 638 33.59 15.63 30.67
N GLY A 639 34.66 16.32 30.27
CA GLY A 639 35.82 16.54 31.14
C GLY A 639 37.11 16.93 30.40
N VAL A 640 38.16 17.19 31.19
CA VAL A 640 39.48 17.61 30.70
C VAL A 640 40.14 16.56 29.81
N ALA A 641 39.95 15.27 30.11
CA ALA A 641 40.54 14.18 29.34
C ALA A 641 39.96 14.10 27.91
N GLU A 642 38.66 14.34 27.77
CA GLU A 642 37.96 14.31 26.48
C GLU A 642 38.35 15.53 25.63
N LYS A 643 38.46 16.72 26.25
CA LYS A 643 39.03 17.91 25.59
C LYS A 643 40.45 17.65 25.10
N LYS A 644 41.31 17.02 25.92
CA LYS A 644 42.68 16.67 25.54
C LYS A 644 42.73 15.74 24.32
N GLN A 645 41.83 14.74 24.23
CA GLN A 645 41.75 13.87 23.06
C GLN A 645 41.33 14.62 21.80
N LEU A 646 40.33 15.51 21.87
CA LEU A 646 39.91 16.31 20.72
C LEU A 646 41.00 17.29 20.26
N LEU A 647 41.74 17.88 21.21
CA LEU A 647 42.89 18.72 20.91
C LEU A 647 44.01 17.93 20.23
N SER A 648 44.32 16.71 20.70
CA SER A 648 45.33 15.86 20.05
C SER A 648 44.96 15.38 18.65
N LEU A 649 43.68 15.47 18.27
CA LEU A 649 43.16 15.13 16.94
C LEU A 649 42.99 16.36 16.04
N ASP A 650 43.51 17.53 16.43
CA ASP A 650 43.44 18.78 15.67
C ASP A 650 42.00 19.22 15.33
N VAL A 651 41.02 18.85 16.16
CA VAL A 651 39.59 19.18 15.93
C VAL A 651 39.34 20.68 15.79
N PRO A 652 39.92 21.59 16.59
CA PRO A 652 39.72 23.02 16.39
C PRO A 652 40.19 23.50 15.01
N ALA A 653 41.35 23.01 14.54
CA ALA A 653 41.89 23.39 13.24
C ALA A 653 40.97 22.91 12.11
N LEU A 654 40.54 21.64 12.16
CA LEU A 654 39.60 21.06 11.18
C LEU A 654 38.28 21.82 11.15
N PHE A 655 37.71 22.17 12.31
CA PHE A 655 36.43 22.85 12.39
C PHE A 655 36.52 24.30 11.93
N ILE A 656 37.62 25.00 12.23
CA ILE A 656 37.90 26.33 11.68
C ILE A 656 37.96 26.27 10.15
N GLN A 657 38.68 25.28 9.60
CA GLN A 657 38.75 25.08 8.14
C GLN A 657 37.38 24.83 7.52
N VAL A 658 36.57 23.94 8.10
CA VAL A 658 35.19 23.69 7.66
C VAL A 658 34.35 24.96 7.72
N ALA A 659 34.45 25.73 8.80
CA ALA A 659 33.74 27.00 8.94
C ALA A 659 34.20 28.03 7.90
N LEU A 660 35.44 27.98 7.42
CA LEU A 660 35.98 28.86 6.38
C LEU A 660 35.76 28.33 4.95
N ASP A 661 35.05 27.22 4.77
CA ASP A 661 34.89 26.52 3.48
C ASP A 661 36.22 25.99 2.90
N GLU A 662 37.24 25.84 3.75
CA GLU A 662 38.57 25.27 3.48
C GLU A 662 38.73 23.86 4.08
N GLY A 663 37.62 23.21 4.44
CA GLY A 663 37.59 21.91 5.09
C GLY A 663 38.13 20.76 4.22
N PRO A 664 38.32 19.57 4.81
CA PRO A 664 38.91 18.42 4.12
C PRO A 664 38.00 17.76 3.07
N GLY A 665 36.75 18.20 2.95
CA GLY A 665 35.75 17.71 2.00
C GLY A 665 35.21 18.81 1.09
N LEU A 666 34.15 18.49 0.34
CA LEU A 666 33.45 19.49 -0.48
C LEU A 666 32.85 20.59 0.42
N SER A 667 32.69 21.79 -0.15
CA SER A 667 31.99 22.88 0.54
C SER A 667 30.54 22.51 0.81
N ILE A 668 30.02 22.92 1.98
CA ILE A 668 28.66 22.57 2.40
C ILE A 668 27.65 23.44 1.66
N ARG A 669 27.01 22.88 0.62
CA ARG A 669 26.12 23.62 -0.30
C ARG A 669 24.68 23.72 0.21
N TYR A 670 24.46 24.35 1.36
CA TYR A 670 23.12 24.58 1.92
C TYR A 670 22.84 26.07 2.13
N GLN A 671 21.57 26.47 1.97
CA GLN A 671 21.15 27.88 1.96
C GLN A 671 21.44 28.60 3.29
N TYR A 672 21.45 27.87 4.41
CA TYR A 672 21.82 28.36 5.75
C TYR A 672 22.44 27.23 6.59
N PRO A 673 23.77 27.02 6.57
CA PRO A 673 24.40 25.99 7.39
C PRO A 673 24.37 26.36 8.88
N GLU A 674 23.74 25.53 9.71
CA GLU A 674 23.66 25.75 11.16
C GLU A 674 24.97 25.35 11.87
N LEU A 675 25.98 26.22 11.80
CA LEU A 675 27.32 25.98 12.36
C LEU A 675 27.46 26.42 13.84
N GLY A 676 26.39 26.84 14.52
CA GLY A 676 26.46 27.32 15.90
C GLY A 676 27.14 26.32 16.86
N LYS A 677 26.84 25.02 16.73
CA LYS A 677 27.51 23.97 17.52
C LYS A 677 28.97 23.75 17.16
N LEU A 678 29.37 23.97 15.90
CA LEU A 678 30.77 23.94 15.49
C LEU A 678 31.54 25.03 16.26
N HIS A 679 31.04 26.27 16.22
CA HIS A 679 31.66 27.41 16.91
C HIS A 679 31.73 27.20 18.42
N ALA A 680 30.69 26.61 19.02
CA ALA A 680 30.71 26.24 20.44
C ALA A 680 31.85 25.25 20.75
N VAL A 681 32.05 24.21 19.95
CA VAL A 681 33.15 23.25 20.13
C VAL A 681 34.51 23.94 20.04
N VAL A 682 34.72 24.76 19.00
CA VAL A 682 35.97 25.52 18.82
C VAL A 682 36.23 26.42 20.02
N SER A 683 35.24 27.20 20.45
CA SER A 683 35.33 28.04 21.64
C SER A 683 35.74 27.26 22.89
N CYS A 684 35.04 26.17 23.19
CA CYS A 684 35.27 25.37 24.40
C CYS A 684 36.68 24.75 24.44
N LEU A 685 37.18 24.27 23.30
CA LEU A 685 38.51 23.67 23.21
C LEU A 685 39.62 24.74 23.32
N ILE A 686 39.49 25.86 22.61
CA ILE A 686 40.51 26.92 22.61
C ILE A 686 40.60 27.63 23.96
N ARG A 687 39.46 27.84 24.63
CA ARG A 687 39.43 28.37 26.02
C ARG A 687 40.11 27.44 27.03
N SER A 688 40.42 26.21 26.64
CA SER A 688 41.15 25.24 27.45
C SER A 688 42.64 25.16 27.06
N CYS A 689 43.10 25.98 26.09
CA CYS A 689 44.50 26.09 25.66
C CYS A 689 45.20 27.30 26.28
N ASP A 690 46.51 27.18 26.49
CA ASP A 690 47.36 28.29 26.91
C ASP A 690 47.66 29.21 25.71
N VAL A 691 47.14 30.43 25.78
CA VAL A 691 47.34 31.54 24.82
C VAL A 691 48.21 32.67 25.39
N SER A 692 48.90 32.44 26.52
CA SER A 692 49.68 33.47 27.21
C SER A 692 50.86 34.03 26.41
N SER A 693 51.29 33.33 25.35
CA SER A 693 52.27 33.83 24.37
C SER A 693 51.81 35.09 23.64
N ARG A 694 50.49 35.35 23.59
CA ARG A 694 49.88 36.50 22.94
C ARG A 694 49.56 37.65 23.90
N TRP A 695 49.85 37.50 25.20
CA TRP A 695 49.56 38.53 26.18
C TRP A 695 50.57 39.69 26.16
N GLN A 696 50.07 40.91 26.05
CA GLN A 696 50.77 42.18 26.09
C GLN A 696 49.97 43.18 26.93
N SER A 697 50.58 43.74 27.98
CA SER A 697 49.91 44.76 28.80
C SER A 697 49.54 45.99 27.97
N SER A 698 48.34 46.52 28.22
CA SER A 698 47.89 47.80 27.65
C SER A 698 48.64 49.01 28.23
N ALA A 699 49.28 48.87 29.39
CA ALA A 699 50.15 49.88 29.99
C ALA A 699 51.62 49.60 29.64
N GLU A 700 52.29 50.59 29.03
CA GLU A 700 53.69 50.52 28.64
C GLU A 700 54.59 50.10 29.83
N GLY A 701 55.40 49.06 29.63
CA GLY A 701 56.39 48.58 30.60
C GLY A 701 55.86 47.73 31.76
N ARG A 702 54.57 47.34 31.77
CA ARG A 702 54.01 46.42 32.78
C ARG A 702 53.90 44.99 32.25
N GLU A 703 54.06 44.01 33.14
CA GLU A 703 53.78 42.61 32.80
C GLU A 703 52.27 42.35 32.68
N PRO A 704 51.84 41.44 31.78
CA PRO A 704 50.43 41.07 31.65
C PRO A 704 49.83 40.47 32.92
N ILE A 705 48.58 40.84 33.21
CA ILE A 705 47.84 40.31 34.37
C ILE A 705 47.49 38.84 34.15
N ARG A 706 48.04 37.95 34.98
CA ARG A 706 47.76 36.50 34.93
C ARG A 706 46.42 36.17 35.60
N VAL A 707 45.58 35.41 34.90
CA VAL A 707 44.36 34.83 35.48
C VAL A 707 44.73 33.63 36.36
N LYS A 708 44.28 33.61 37.63
CA LYS A 708 44.68 32.61 38.63
C LYS A 708 43.85 31.30 38.60
N GLU A 709 42.81 31.21 37.77
CA GLU A 709 41.77 30.15 37.88
C GLU A 709 41.46 29.40 36.57
N MET A 710 42.38 29.33 35.59
CA MET A 710 42.15 28.56 34.36
C MET A 710 42.94 27.23 34.36
N GLU A 711 42.23 26.09 34.32
CA GLU A 711 42.82 24.77 34.05
C GLU A 711 43.19 24.67 32.56
N LEU A 712 44.40 25.12 32.22
CA LEU A 712 44.94 25.05 30.85
C LEU A 712 45.51 23.66 30.57
N ILE A 713 45.11 23.06 29.44
CA ILE A 713 45.42 21.67 29.07
C ILE A 713 46.76 21.56 28.34
N MET A 714 46.98 22.43 27.35
CA MET A 714 48.17 22.46 26.50
C MET A 714 48.31 23.82 25.82
N LYS A 715 49.48 24.11 25.24
CA LYS A 715 49.65 25.28 24.37
C LYS A 715 48.72 25.18 23.15
N ILE A 716 48.20 26.31 22.70
CA ILE A 716 47.42 26.39 21.47
C ILE A 716 48.25 25.86 20.28
N GLN A 717 47.61 25.12 19.38
CA GLN A 717 48.25 24.60 18.17
C GLN A 717 48.60 25.75 17.22
N GLU A 718 49.79 25.72 16.61
CA GLU A 718 50.31 26.79 15.74
C GLU A 718 49.32 27.17 14.62
N ASN A 719 48.76 26.17 13.93
CA ASN A 719 47.77 26.41 12.87
C ASN A 719 46.48 27.10 13.36
N VAL A 720 46.08 26.86 14.62
CA VAL A 720 44.89 27.46 15.23
C VAL A 720 45.20 28.88 15.70
N ASP A 721 46.38 29.07 16.28
CA ASP A 721 46.91 30.37 16.71
C ASP A 721 47.00 31.34 15.53
N ASP A 722 47.56 30.89 14.39
CA ASP A 722 47.66 31.66 13.16
C ASP A 722 46.29 32.08 12.59
N GLN A 723 45.31 31.17 12.59
CA GLN A 723 43.98 31.44 12.03
C GLN A 723 43.17 32.43 12.88
N ILE A 724 43.44 32.49 14.19
CA ILE A 724 42.73 33.36 15.13
C ILE A 724 43.42 34.71 15.26
N PHE A 725 44.72 34.71 15.56
CA PHE A 725 45.43 35.94 15.93
C PHE A 725 46.12 36.63 14.76
N GLU A 726 46.67 35.90 13.79
CA GLU A 726 47.43 36.50 12.66
C GLU A 726 46.53 36.81 11.47
N ARG A 727 45.81 35.79 10.94
CA ARG A 727 44.94 35.94 9.76
C ARG A 727 43.57 36.50 10.12
N ALA A 728 43.04 36.09 11.28
CA ALA A 728 41.75 36.47 11.84
C ALA A 728 40.51 36.28 10.92
N ASN A 729 40.63 35.52 9.83
CA ASN A 729 39.52 35.24 8.90
C ASN A 729 38.37 34.52 9.62
N TYR A 730 38.70 33.57 10.50
CA TYR A 730 37.72 32.86 11.30
C TYR A 730 36.98 33.79 12.26
N VAL A 731 37.70 34.74 12.88
CA VAL A 731 37.13 35.70 13.83
C VAL A 731 36.13 36.62 13.14
N LYS A 732 36.45 37.11 11.94
CA LYS A 732 35.50 37.88 11.12
C LYS A 732 34.23 37.10 10.83
N LYS A 733 34.36 35.88 10.30
CA LYS A 733 33.22 35.00 9.98
C LYS A 733 32.41 34.62 11.23
N LEU A 734 33.07 34.47 12.38
CA LEU A 734 32.42 34.20 13.66
C LEU A 734 31.59 35.40 14.15
N ILE A 735 32.13 36.62 14.01
CA ILE A 735 31.45 37.87 14.35
C ILE A 735 30.27 38.14 13.39
N GLU A 736 30.46 37.91 12.08
CA GLU A 736 29.39 38.02 11.08
C GLU A 736 28.19 37.10 11.33
N ASN A 737 28.44 35.87 11.79
CA ASN A 737 27.40 34.85 11.85
C ASN A 737 26.84 34.57 13.26
N GLN A 738 27.54 34.88 14.35
CA GLN A 738 27.20 34.40 15.71
C GLN A 738 27.56 35.40 16.84
N THR A 739 27.40 36.71 16.63
CA THR A 739 27.74 37.75 17.64
C THR A 739 26.98 37.66 18.96
N GLU A 740 25.73 37.18 18.93
CA GLU A 740 24.89 37.07 20.13
C GLU A 740 25.07 35.75 20.90
N ALA A 741 25.82 34.79 20.35
CA ALA A 741 26.01 33.49 20.99
C ALA A 741 26.98 33.57 22.18
N GLU A 742 26.57 33.04 23.33
CA GLU A 742 27.37 33.09 24.57
C GLU A 742 28.79 32.53 24.38
N GLU A 743 28.92 31.39 23.70
CA GLU A 743 30.23 30.75 23.46
C GLU A 743 31.16 31.59 22.59
N THR A 744 30.62 32.33 21.62
CA THR A 744 31.37 33.28 20.80
C THR A 744 31.92 34.42 21.68
N VAL A 745 31.06 35.01 22.50
CA VAL A 745 31.44 36.10 23.42
C VAL A 745 32.52 35.63 24.39
N GLN A 746 32.40 34.41 24.92
CA GLN A 746 33.40 33.85 25.83
C GLN A 746 34.73 33.57 25.13
N LEU A 747 34.73 33.09 23.89
CA LEU A 747 35.95 32.92 23.09
C LEU A 747 36.65 34.27 22.86
N LEU A 748 35.90 35.27 22.40
CA LEU A 748 36.44 36.60 22.12
C LEU A 748 37.03 37.23 23.39
N LYS A 749 36.32 37.15 24.52
CA LYS A 749 36.83 37.63 25.83
C LYS A 749 38.11 36.92 26.23
N HIS A 750 38.17 35.60 26.08
CA HIS A 750 39.36 34.82 26.40
C HIS A 750 40.57 35.24 25.55
N CYS A 751 40.38 35.41 24.24
CA CYS A 751 41.44 35.84 23.32
C CYS A 751 41.82 37.33 23.46
N CYS A 752 40.90 38.19 23.91
CA CYS A 752 41.16 39.62 24.16
C CYS A 752 41.90 39.88 25.48
N TRP A 753 41.91 38.91 26.41
CA TRP A 753 42.52 39.10 27.72
C TRP A 753 43.99 39.47 27.60
N GLU A 754 44.36 40.64 28.14
CA GLU A 754 45.71 41.20 28.02
C GLU A 754 46.24 41.17 26.58
N ASN A 755 45.39 41.42 25.57
CA ASN A 755 45.82 41.47 24.16
C ASN A 755 45.21 42.70 23.47
N PRO A 756 45.83 43.89 23.58
CA PRO A 756 45.33 45.13 23.00
C PRO A 756 45.18 45.09 21.48
N HIS A 757 46.09 44.40 20.79
CA HIS A 757 46.05 44.29 19.34
C HIS A 757 44.82 43.50 18.87
N PHE A 758 44.59 42.32 19.46
CA PHE A 758 43.42 41.51 19.16
C PHE A 758 42.12 42.17 19.62
N SER A 759 42.13 42.83 20.78
CA SER A 759 40.98 43.59 21.28
C SER A 759 40.56 44.70 20.31
N TRP A 760 41.54 45.44 19.75
CA TRP A 760 41.28 46.45 18.74
C TRP A 760 40.69 45.83 17.46
N LEU A 761 41.21 44.69 17.01
CA LEU A 761 40.69 43.98 15.84
C LEU A 761 39.22 43.56 16.04
N VAL A 762 38.89 42.95 17.17
CA VAL A 762 37.51 42.53 17.49
C VAL A 762 36.58 43.73 17.55
N LEU A 763 36.97 44.82 18.24
CA LEU A 763 36.18 46.04 18.30
C LEU A 763 35.98 46.68 16.93
N LYS A 764 37.00 46.67 16.08
CA LYS A 764 36.91 47.16 14.72
C LYS A 764 35.84 46.39 13.95
N GLU A 765 35.90 45.07 13.92
CA GLU A 765 34.92 44.24 13.19
C GLU A 765 33.50 44.38 13.75
N LEU A 766 33.33 44.48 15.08
CA LEU A 766 32.03 44.72 15.72
C LEU A 766 31.42 46.08 15.39
N LEU A 767 32.25 47.12 15.19
CA LEU A 767 31.80 48.47 14.85
C LEU A 767 31.54 48.65 13.35
N PHE A 768 32.00 47.73 12.51
CA PHE A 768 31.75 47.72 11.06
C PHE A 768 30.44 47.01 10.67
N GLN A 769 29.81 46.27 11.59
CA GLN A 769 28.43 45.75 11.49
C GLN A 769 27.40 46.82 11.82
#